data_AF-A0A8T7KKY9-F1
#
_entry.id   AF-A0A8T7KKY9-F1
#
_cell.length_a   1.000
_cell.length_b   1.000
_cell.length_c   1.000
_cell.angle_alpha   90.00
_cell.angle_beta   90.00
_cell.angle_gamma   90.00
#
_symmetry.space_group_name_H-M   'P 1'
#
loop_
_entity.id
_entity.type
_entity.pdbx_description
1 polymer ?
#
loop_
_entity_poly.entity_id
_entity_poly.type
_entity_poly.pdbx_seq_one_letter_code
_entity_poly.pdbx_strand_id
1 'polypeptide(L)'
;MSAAVIPFQLSVSGRGPANYVVRAFAAGRGAEAPLMPPDPRDAPDVLSLALGRALFPGPVRQLLIDVARGADEAGARVQIQLYAAPDLAGLPWEWASLGQSSPWRPAVREDYTLVRSGSLRPAIEPLPVAGPLRLLIACAAGVETAIGPLGHALAEAVRAGLLVVDLLRDTDPLSLREALAEEPCHALHLIAADAWGQGEGARLRLGRGLDVAGLAGILADYPNLRLVTFAADREADPAALGTMAAGLHEALGMTTVALGGLEPDQVARFSGPLYQAIALGDPADLAITDGRLALEASGAPWGAPRLWLVPGTERLFTPLPLDAQPPPRREGIPETEHLPVGTPLRPQREPAPPGRAARALATARAFVVNTTTVGKPAQRARSQPRGPLLQPRLIALAAALLVLALLVSRVLPSDAATEGQRDAAIAALPTLQPVTAATEALSGPASVPEPRGFQSYLVVAGDSLASIAERSGSDPGALAALNRLAPGATLRPGRPLVVPVYHDGEPLPAAPIVTRGNPERPLVALTFDIEIDDTTLYALLDTLDAREVKGTFFVTGSWAQRYPEAAKAIVSRGHEIANHSLTHPAFSTIGADGALNELAETERIVRELTGASTRPYFRFPYGDSTPQMVETIGRAGYVAYHWSADDVAIADWIARAAADPAQAYGGILLMHGRASSVAALAGYIDQLLALGLQPTTLSAVLE
;
A
#
# COMPACT_ATOMS: atom_id res chain seq x y z
N MET A 1 6.27 -1.75 17.22
CA MET A 1 6.61 -1.91 15.79
C MET A 1 7.99 -2.52 15.66
N SER A 2 8.19 -3.45 14.72
CA SER A 2 9.45 -4.17 14.56
C SER A 2 10.61 -3.26 14.19
N ALA A 3 11.82 -3.56 14.69
CA ALA A 3 13.05 -2.88 14.31
C ALA A 3 13.59 -3.35 12.95
N ALA A 4 13.16 -4.50 12.44
CA ALA A 4 13.67 -5.06 11.20
C ALA A 4 12.98 -4.43 9.98
N VAL A 5 13.79 -3.92 9.05
CA VAL A 5 13.34 -3.32 7.79
C VAL A 5 13.76 -4.20 6.62
N ILE A 6 12.80 -4.59 5.78
CA ILE A 6 13.08 -5.23 4.50
C ILE A 6 13.03 -4.17 3.40
N PRO A 7 14.16 -3.87 2.73
CA PRO A 7 14.18 -2.87 1.68
C PRO A 7 13.51 -3.41 0.40
N PHE A 8 12.61 -2.61 -0.16
CA PHE A 8 12.03 -2.82 -1.48
C PHE A 8 12.48 -1.70 -2.41
N GLN A 9 13.52 -1.95 -3.20
CA GLN A 9 14.12 -0.92 -4.04
C GLN A 9 13.31 -0.77 -5.32
N LEU A 10 12.92 0.47 -5.63
CA LEU A 10 12.26 0.85 -6.86
C LEU A 10 13.11 1.87 -7.59
N SER A 11 13.51 1.56 -8.81
CA SER A 11 14.24 2.47 -9.68
C SER A 11 13.42 2.75 -10.94
N VAL A 12 13.07 4.02 -11.15
CA VAL A 12 12.48 4.51 -12.39
C VAL A 12 13.58 5.21 -13.19
N SER A 13 13.97 4.60 -14.31
CA SER A 13 15.07 5.09 -15.14
C SER A 13 14.68 5.10 -16.62
N GLY A 14 15.26 6.02 -17.39
CA GLY A 14 14.96 6.17 -18.82
C GLY A 14 15.16 7.61 -19.30
N ARG A 15 14.88 7.85 -20.58
CA ARG A 15 14.80 9.21 -21.16
C ARG A 15 13.73 9.29 -22.22
N GLY A 16 12.78 10.21 -22.01
CA GLY A 16 11.70 10.50 -22.94
C GLY A 16 10.44 9.67 -22.68
N PRO A 17 9.26 10.16 -23.10
CA PRO A 17 7.95 9.73 -22.61
C PRO A 17 7.59 8.24 -22.85
N ALA A 18 8.31 7.53 -23.72
CA ALA A 18 8.04 6.13 -24.06
C ALA A 18 9.15 5.14 -23.61
N ASN A 19 10.21 5.62 -22.94
CA ASN A 19 11.42 4.82 -22.67
C ASN A 19 11.73 4.67 -21.18
N TYR A 20 10.79 4.98 -20.28
CA TYR A 20 11.00 4.72 -18.86
C TYR A 20 10.76 3.24 -18.55
N VAL A 21 11.56 2.74 -17.61
CA VAL A 21 11.46 1.39 -17.08
C VAL A 21 11.44 1.52 -15.56
N VAL A 22 10.51 0.81 -14.93
CA VAL A 22 10.54 0.57 -13.49
C VAL A 22 11.24 -0.75 -13.23
N ARG A 23 12.24 -0.73 -12.35
CA ARG A 23 12.92 -1.92 -11.85
C ARG A 23 12.68 -2.02 -10.35
N ALA A 24 12.29 -3.19 -9.90
CA ALA A 24 12.14 -3.52 -8.51
C ALA A 24 13.17 -4.57 -8.11
N PHE A 25 13.74 -4.41 -6.92
CA PHE A 25 14.65 -5.41 -6.35
C PHE A 25 14.42 -5.54 -4.84
N ALA A 26 14.27 -6.76 -4.37
CA ALA A 26 14.08 -7.07 -2.97
C ALA A 26 14.44 -8.54 -2.69
N ALA A 27 15.13 -8.78 -1.57
CA ALA A 27 15.49 -10.13 -1.11
C ALA A 27 16.13 -11.03 -2.20
N GLY A 28 17.04 -10.47 -3.01
CA GLY A 28 17.73 -11.21 -4.08
C GLY A 28 16.90 -11.48 -5.33
N ARG A 29 15.64 -11.05 -5.37
CA ARG A 29 14.73 -11.17 -6.51
C ARG A 29 14.54 -9.82 -7.18
N GLY A 30 14.37 -9.83 -8.50
CA GLY A 30 14.17 -8.64 -9.30
C GLY A 30 12.98 -8.77 -10.25
N ALA A 31 12.33 -7.64 -10.53
CA ALA A 31 11.29 -7.52 -11.52
C ALA A 31 11.50 -6.23 -12.31
N GLU A 32 11.18 -6.23 -13.61
CA GLU A 32 11.20 -5.01 -14.40
C GLU A 32 9.99 -4.94 -15.33
N ALA A 33 9.60 -3.72 -15.66
CA ALA A 33 8.48 -3.46 -16.56
C ALA A 33 8.60 -2.07 -17.21
N PRO A 34 8.07 -1.89 -18.43
CA PRO A 34 7.96 -0.57 -19.03
C PRO A 34 7.07 0.34 -18.17
N LEU A 35 7.45 1.60 -18.05
CA LEU A 35 6.72 2.62 -17.30
C LEU A 35 6.33 3.74 -18.26
N MET A 36 5.04 4.06 -18.27
CA MET A 36 4.52 5.29 -18.90
C MET A 36 4.17 6.26 -17.77
N PRO A 37 4.89 7.39 -17.64
CA PRO A 37 4.60 8.34 -16.57
C PRO A 37 3.24 9.01 -16.80
N PRO A 38 2.43 9.21 -15.76
CA PRO A 38 1.14 9.89 -15.88
C PRO A 38 1.29 11.39 -16.13
N ASP A 39 0.22 12.06 -16.57
CA ASP A 39 0.23 13.52 -16.74
C ASP A 39 0.14 14.18 -15.34
N PRO A 40 1.15 14.98 -14.93
CA PRO A 40 1.14 15.61 -13.61
C PRO A 40 0.00 16.63 -13.41
N ARG A 41 -0.76 16.96 -14.47
CA ARG A 41 -1.91 17.87 -14.42
C ARG A 41 -3.24 17.16 -14.18
N ASP A 42 -3.24 15.83 -14.14
CA ASP A 42 -4.45 15.06 -13.84
C ASP A 42 -4.97 15.37 -12.43
N ALA A 43 -6.27 15.19 -12.22
CA ALA A 43 -6.89 15.37 -10.91
C ALA A 43 -6.24 14.43 -9.87
N PRO A 44 -6.11 14.82 -8.58
CA PRO A 44 -5.32 14.06 -7.61
C PRO A 44 -5.68 12.57 -7.45
N ASP A 45 -6.97 12.26 -7.53
CA ASP A 45 -7.53 10.92 -7.53
C ASP A 45 -7.10 10.09 -8.76
N VAL A 46 -7.18 10.70 -9.94
CA VAL A 46 -6.75 10.09 -11.20
C VAL A 46 -5.22 9.90 -11.22
N LEU A 47 -4.48 10.93 -10.80
CA LEU A 47 -3.02 10.93 -10.76
C LEU A 47 -2.50 9.88 -9.77
N SER A 48 -3.11 9.75 -8.59
CA SER A 48 -2.77 8.73 -7.59
C SER A 48 -2.86 7.31 -8.16
N LEU A 49 -3.99 6.97 -8.78
CA LEU A 49 -4.21 5.65 -9.36
C LEU A 49 -3.25 5.38 -10.52
N ALA A 50 -3.01 6.39 -11.36
CA ALA A 50 -2.10 6.27 -12.49
C ALA A 50 -0.65 6.08 -12.03
N LEU A 51 -0.20 6.80 -11.01
CA LEU A 51 1.13 6.61 -10.39
C LEU A 51 1.28 5.22 -9.78
N GLY A 52 0.25 4.72 -9.07
CA GLY A 52 0.23 3.36 -8.53
C GLY A 52 0.36 2.29 -9.62
N ARG A 53 -0.40 2.41 -10.71
CA ARG A 53 -0.31 1.49 -11.86
C ARG A 53 1.04 1.57 -12.57
N ALA A 54 1.60 2.77 -12.70
CA ALA A 54 2.90 2.98 -13.33
C ALA A 54 4.03 2.38 -12.50
N LEU A 55 3.99 2.56 -11.17
CA LEU A 55 5.06 2.14 -10.27
C LEU A 55 4.98 0.64 -9.92
N PHE A 56 3.78 0.05 -9.91
CA PHE A 56 3.55 -1.36 -9.55
C PHE A 56 2.81 -2.14 -10.65
N PRO A 57 3.42 -2.29 -11.84
CA PRO A 57 2.91 -3.21 -12.87
C PRO A 57 3.03 -4.66 -12.41
N GLY A 58 2.29 -5.57 -13.04
CA GLY A 58 2.11 -6.98 -12.61
C GLY A 58 3.35 -7.65 -11.99
N PRO A 59 4.50 -7.72 -12.68
CA PRO A 59 5.71 -8.35 -12.13
C PRO A 59 6.26 -7.68 -10.87
N VAL A 60 6.28 -6.34 -10.84
CA VAL A 60 6.75 -5.55 -9.69
C VAL A 60 5.77 -5.66 -8.52
N ARG A 61 4.47 -5.64 -8.82
CA ARG A 61 3.39 -5.81 -7.83
C ARG A 61 3.47 -7.18 -7.17
N GLN A 62 3.65 -8.24 -7.96
CA GLN A 62 3.78 -9.59 -7.42
C GLN A 62 5.02 -9.71 -6.53
N LEU A 63 6.17 -9.17 -6.97
CA LEU A 63 7.38 -9.16 -6.15
C LEU A 63 7.15 -8.45 -4.81
N LEU A 64 6.44 -7.31 -4.82
CA LEU A 64 6.10 -6.58 -3.59
C LEU A 64 5.22 -7.42 -2.66
N ILE A 65 4.18 -8.09 -3.19
CA ILE A 65 3.29 -8.96 -2.41
C ILE A 65 4.06 -10.13 -1.78
N ASP A 66 5.01 -10.71 -2.50
CA ASP A 66 5.80 -11.81 -1.95
C ASP A 66 6.75 -11.33 -0.84
N VAL A 67 7.36 -10.15 -1.02
CA VAL A 67 8.25 -9.54 -0.02
C VAL A 67 7.46 -9.12 1.21
N ALA A 68 6.28 -8.54 0.99
CA ALA A 68 5.31 -8.19 2.02
C ALA A 68 4.98 -9.37 2.93
N ARG A 69 4.62 -10.50 2.32
CA ARG A 69 4.31 -11.75 3.03
C ARG A 69 5.50 -12.25 3.85
N GLY A 70 6.69 -12.28 3.24
CA GLY A 70 7.90 -12.70 3.95
C GLY A 70 8.29 -11.74 5.09
N ALA A 71 8.02 -10.44 4.94
CA ALA A 71 8.25 -9.46 6.00
C ALA A 71 7.31 -9.69 7.18
N ASP A 72 6.01 -9.89 6.92
CA ASP A 72 5.01 -10.19 7.96
C ASP A 72 5.37 -11.45 8.74
N GLU A 73 5.76 -12.53 8.04
CA GLU A 73 6.22 -13.77 8.67
C GLU A 73 7.47 -13.58 9.53
N ALA A 74 8.39 -12.72 9.10
CA ALA A 74 9.59 -12.37 9.85
C ALA A 74 9.33 -11.33 10.97
N GLY A 75 8.08 -10.87 11.11
CA GLY A 75 7.74 -9.74 11.97
C GLY A 75 8.58 -8.51 11.64
N ALA A 76 8.85 -8.24 10.36
CA ALA A 76 9.59 -7.10 9.84
C ALA A 76 8.65 -6.20 9.05
N ARG A 77 9.00 -4.91 8.92
CA ARG A 77 8.27 -3.99 8.05
C ARG A 77 9.03 -3.83 6.75
N VAL A 78 8.31 -3.53 5.67
CA VAL A 78 8.95 -3.22 4.40
C VAL A 78 9.07 -1.71 4.24
N GLN A 79 10.13 -1.27 3.56
CA GLN A 79 10.34 0.14 3.21
C GLN A 79 10.59 0.25 1.71
N ILE A 80 9.78 1.04 1.01
CA ILE A 80 9.93 1.26 -0.42
C ILE A 80 10.97 2.36 -0.63
N GLN A 81 12.09 2.03 -1.25
CA GLN A 81 13.19 2.95 -1.53
C GLN A 81 13.10 3.38 -3.00
N LEU A 82 12.58 4.57 -3.24
CA LEU A 82 12.34 5.09 -4.58
C LEU A 82 13.52 5.92 -5.10
N TYR A 83 14.04 5.52 -6.25
CA TYR A 83 15.00 6.24 -7.07
C TYR A 83 14.35 6.61 -8.40
N ALA A 84 14.03 7.88 -8.59
CA ALA A 84 13.39 8.37 -9.83
C ALA A 84 14.38 9.16 -10.70
N ALA A 85 14.24 9.05 -12.02
CA ALA A 85 14.95 9.90 -12.96
C ALA A 85 14.70 11.40 -12.66
N PRO A 86 15.68 12.31 -12.86
CA PRO A 86 15.56 13.71 -12.43
C PRO A 86 14.34 14.46 -12.95
N ASP A 87 13.91 14.15 -14.18
CA ASP A 87 12.74 14.70 -14.84
C ASP A 87 11.40 14.17 -14.29
N LEU A 88 11.43 13.02 -13.61
CA LEU A 88 10.28 12.43 -12.92
C LEU A 88 10.35 12.59 -11.40
N ALA A 89 11.43 13.15 -10.86
CA ALA A 89 11.63 13.32 -9.42
C ALA A 89 10.54 14.21 -8.79
N GLY A 90 10.01 15.17 -9.55
CA GLY A 90 8.95 16.08 -9.12
C GLY A 90 7.56 15.47 -9.03
N LEU A 91 7.31 14.28 -9.60
CA LEU A 91 6.01 13.61 -9.51
C LEU A 91 5.69 13.26 -8.04
N PRO A 92 4.41 13.36 -7.62
CA PRO A 92 4.00 13.07 -6.25
C PRO A 92 3.87 11.56 -6.06
N TRP A 93 4.99 10.82 -6.14
CA TRP A 93 5.03 9.36 -6.01
C TRP A 93 4.44 8.84 -4.69
N GLU A 94 4.39 9.69 -3.68
CA GLU A 94 3.71 9.47 -2.42
C GLU A 94 2.19 9.31 -2.58
N TRP A 95 1.62 9.73 -3.72
CA TRP A 95 0.23 9.44 -4.11
C TRP A 95 0.08 8.05 -4.71
N ALA A 96 1.17 7.34 -5.03
CA ALA A 96 1.07 6.01 -5.62
C ALA A 96 0.39 5.07 -4.62
N SER A 97 -0.83 4.66 -4.95
CA SER A 97 -1.59 3.69 -4.16
C SER A 97 -1.39 2.29 -4.73
N LEU A 98 -1.22 1.30 -3.83
CA LEU A 98 -1.19 -0.11 -4.19
C LEU A 98 -2.61 -0.65 -4.41
N GLY A 99 -3.38 -0.01 -5.29
CA GLY A 99 -4.69 -0.46 -5.77
C GLY A 99 -5.76 -0.73 -4.70
N GLN A 100 -6.63 0.27 -4.49
CA GLN A 100 -8.08 0.13 -4.22
C GLN A 100 -8.82 1.28 -4.93
N SER A 101 -10.15 1.15 -5.09
CA SER A 101 -11.03 2.14 -5.75
C SER A 101 -11.48 3.30 -4.85
N SER A 102 -10.97 3.41 -3.64
CA SER A 102 -10.98 4.67 -2.91
C SER A 102 -9.60 5.29 -3.10
N PRO A 103 -9.46 6.48 -3.73
CA PRO A 103 -8.33 7.32 -3.34
C PRO A 103 -8.47 7.49 -1.83
N TRP A 104 -7.38 7.35 -1.06
CA TRP A 104 -7.39 7.48 0.40
C TRP A 104 -7.98 6.29 1.18
N ARG A 105 -7.29 5.15 1.15
CA ARG A 105 -7.12 4.33 2.36
C ARG A 105 -5.74 3.66 2.35
N PRO A 106 -4.84 3.96 3.30
CA PRO A 106 -3.69 3.09 3.54
C PRO A 106 -4.20 1.68 3.82
N ALA A 107 -3.54 0.66 3.27
CA ALA A 107 -3.92 -0.70 3.59
C ALA A 107 -3.64 -0.93 5.09
N VAL A 108 -4.56 -1.67 5.71
CA VAL A 108 -4.75 -1.69 7.15
C VAL A 108 -3.82 -2.74 7.75
N ARG A 109 -2.52 -2.41 7.79
CA ARG A 109 -1.52 -2.75 8.82
C ARG A 109 -0.16 -2.21 8.35
N GLU A 110 0.40 -1.20 9.03
CA GLU A 110 1.84 -0.86 8.97
C GLU A 110 2.52 -0.86 7.58
N ASP A 111 1.87 -0.33 6.54
CA ASP A 111 2.31 -0.52 5.15
C ASP A 111 3.47 0.40 4.72
N TYR A 112 4.49 -0.25 4.14
CA TYR A 112 5.52 0.26 3.22
C TYR A 112 5.72 1.77 3.21
N THR A 113 6.58 2.30 4.08
CA THR A 113 6.94 3.71 3.94
C THR A 113 7.71 3.91 2.63
N LEU A 114 7.13 4.70 1.72
CA LEU A 114 7.86 5.20 0.55
C LEU A 114 8.81 6.30 1.02
N VAL A 115 10.08 6.01 0.86
CA VAL A 115 11.19 6.91 1.17
C VAL A 115 11.94 7.17 -0.13
N ARG A 116 12.30 8.43 -0.34
CA ARG A 116 13.16 8.80 -1.45
C ARG A 116 14.60 8.70 -0.98
N SER A 117 15.37 7.94 -1.71
CA SER A 117 16.79 7.74 -1.42
C SER A 117 17.60 8.39 -2.51
N GLY A 118 18.56 9.21 -2.09
CA GLY A 118 19.52 9.84 -2.97
C GLY A 118 20.69 8.93 -3.33
N SER A 119 21.83 9.53 -3.66
CA SER A 119 23.09 8.81 -3.84
C SER A 119 23.39 7.87 -2.65
N LEU A 120 23.92 6.67 -2.92
CA LEU A 120 24.33 5.73 -1.87
C LEU A 120 25.30 6.41 -0.89
N ARG A 121 24.84 6.57 0.35
CA ARG A 121 25.62 7.12 1.47
C ARG A 121 25.73 6.07 2.58
N PRO A 122 26.81 6.07 3.36
CA PRO A 122 26.91 5.21 4.53
C PRO A 122 25.83 5.60 5.55
N ALA A 123 25.28 4.59 6.23
CA ALA A 123 24.38 4.83 7.34
C ALA A 123 25.12 5.60 8.45
N ILE A 124 24.41 6.56 9.05
CA ILE A 124 24.88 7.33 10.18
C ILE A 124 24.14 6.86 11.43
N GLU A 125 24.89 6.60 12.49
CA GLU A 125 24.32 6.20 13.78
C GLU A 125 23.37 7.28 14.35
N PRO A 126 22.28 6.88 15.04
CA PRO A 126 21.37 7.81 15.69
C PRO A 126 22.11 8.65 16.73
N LEU A 127 21.84 9.96 16.73
CA LEU A 127 22.46 10.89 17.66
C LEU A 127 21.91 10.67 19.08
N PRO A 128 22.74 10.38 20.10
CA PRO A 128 22.29 10.32 21.48
C PRO A 128 21.88 11.72 21.98
N VAL A 129 20.67 11.85 22.52
CA VAL A 129 20.15 13.13 23.03
C VAL A 129 19.81 12.98 24.51
N ALA A 130 20.41 13.83 25.34
CA ALA A 130 20.10 13.93 26.76
C ALA A 130 19.03 15.01 26.98
N GLY A 131 17.85 14.62 27.48
CA GLY A 131 16.73 15.53 27.70
C GLY A 131 15.90 15.78 26.43
N PRO A 132 15.11 16.88 26.39
CA PRO A 132 14.18 17.15 25.29
C PRO A 132 14.91 17.42 23.98
N LEU A 133 14.31 16.97 22.88
CA LEU A 133 14.76 17.29 21.54
C LEU A 133 14.49 18.77 21.24
N ARG A 134 15.51 19.48 20.77
CA ARG A 134 15.44 20.90 20.41
C ARG A 134 15.01 21.10 18.96
N LEU A 135 13.89 21.78 18.76
CA LEU A 135 13.32 22.14 17.46
C LEU A 135 13.39 23.65 17.27
N LEU A 136 14.09 24.10 16.23
CA LEU A 136 14.05 25.50 15.80
C LEU A 136 12.99 25.68 14.70
N ILE A 137 12.00 26.52 14.94
CA ILE A 137 11.03 26.97 13.93
C ILE A 137 11.52 28.31 13.39
N ALA A 138 11.92 28.34 12.13
CA ALA A 138 12.41 29.53 11.45
C ALA A 138 11.41 29.97 10.38
N CYS A 139 10.78 31.11 10.62
CA CYS A 139 9.65 31.63 9.87
C CYS A 139 10.04 32.91 9.12
N ALA A 140 9.78 32.95 7.81
CA ALA A 140 9.96 34.15 7.00
C ALA A 140 8.97 35.26 7.40
N ALA A 141 9.29 36.49 7.03
CA ALA A 141 8.37 37.61 7.19
C ALA A 141 7.08 37.40 6.38
N GLY A 142 5.92 37.64 6.99
CA GLY A 142 4.61 37.60 6.36
C GLY A 142 3.89 36.24 6.37
N VAL A 143 4.46 35.23 7.02
CA VAL A 143 3.86 33.88 7.17
C VAL A 143 3.63 33.50 8.64
N GLU A 144 3.50 34.49 9.51
CA GLU A 144 3.35 34.31 10.97
C GLU A 144 2.06 33.60 11.36
N THR A 145 1.06 33.60 10.47
CA THR A 145 -0.21 32.87 10.65
C THR A 145 0.00 31.38 10.85
N ALA A 146 1.11 30.81 10.36
CA ALA A 146 1.45 29.40 10.54
C ALA A 146 1.97 29.04 11.93
N ILE A 147 2.43 30.03 12.71
CA ILE A 147 3.08 29.80 14.01
C ILE A 147 2.06 29.32 15.06
N GLY A 148 0.87 29.91 15.08
CA GLY A 148 -0.17 29.60 16.07
C GLY A 148 -0.63 28.14 16.02
N PRO A 149 -1.11 27.65 14.85
CA PRO A 149 -1.50 26.26 14.68
C PRO A 149 -0.37 25.27 15.01
N LEU A 150 0.85 25.56 14.56
CA LEU A 150 2.02 24.70 14.81
C LEU A 150 2.36 24.64 16.30
N GLY A 151 2.34 25.78 16.99
CA GLY A 151 2.52 25.84 18.44
C GLY A 151 1.47 25.02 19.20
N HIS A 152 0.20 25.06 18.76
CA HIS A 152 -0.86 24.25 19.35
C HIS A 152 -0.61 22.74 19.17
N ALA A 153 -0.22 22.34 17.95
CA ALA A 153 0.06 20.94 17.64
C ALA A 153 1.25 20.37 18.42
N LEU A 154 2.25 21.20 18.76
CA LEU A 154 3.44 20.80 19.50
C LEU A 154 3.27 20.90 21.03
N ALA A 155 2.20 21.55 21.49
CA ALA A 155 2.05 21.91 22.90
C ALA A 155 2.04 20.70 23.85
N GLU A 156 1.53 19.55 23.40
CA GLU A 156 1.53 18.33 24.21
C GLU A 156 2.94 17.76 24.39
N ALA A 157 3.72 17.63 23.31
CA ALA A 157 5.09 17.16 23.36
C ALA A 157 6.00 18.09 24.19
N VAL A 158 5.77 19.40 24.13
CA VAL A 158 6.46 20.39 24.98
C VAL A 158 6.06 20.20 26.45
N ARG A 159 4.76 20.07 26.77
CA ARG A 159 4.30 19.82 28.15
C ARG A 159 4.82 18.49 28.72
N ALA A 160 4.98 17.48 27.87
CA ALA A 160 5.54 16.19 28.23
C ALA A 160 7.07 16.22 28.41
N GLY A 161 7.73 17.36 28.14
CA GLY A 161 9.19 17.48 28.23
C GLY A 161 9.93 16.71 27.15
N LEU A 162 9.27 16.38 26.04
CA LEU A 162 9.87 15.70 24.89
C LEU A 162 10.54 16.70 23.93
N LEU A 163 9.99 17.91 23.83
CA LEU A 163 10.46 18.96 22.93
C LEU A 163 10.77 20.27 23.67
N VAL A 164 11.83 20.94 23.23
CA VAL A 164 12.05 22.37 23.43
C VAL A 164 11.94 23.03 22.07
N VAL A 165 11.11 24.06 21.97
CA VAL A 165 10.81 24.74 20.71
C VAL A 165 11.27 26.19 20.78
N ASP A 166 12.17 26.55 19.88
CA ASP A 166 12.64 27.91 19.68
C ASP A 166 12.01 28.49 18.41
N LEU A 167 11.70 29.79 18.41
CA LEU A 167 11.05 30.46 17.28
C LEU A 167 11.89 31.64 16.81
N LEU A 168 12.30 31.59 15.54
CA LEU A 168 12.93 32.69 14.83
C LEU A 168 11.92 33.30 13.84
N ARG A 169 11.59 34.58 14.03
CA ARG A 169 10.68 35.35 13.16
C ARG A 169 11.48 36.18 12.16
N ASP A 170 10.82 36.62 11.08
CA ASP A 170 11.41 37.45 10.03
C ASP A 170 12.74 36.88 9.49
N THR A 171 12.79 35.55 9.36
CA THR A 171 14.03 34.81 9.12
C THR A 171 14.62 35.16 7.75
N ASP A 172 15.92 35.41 7.78
CA ASP A 172 16.80 35.52 6.62
C ASP A 172 18.03 34.60 6.78
N PRO A 173 18.88 34.46 5.75
CA PRO A 173 20.04 33.57 5.83
C PRO A 173 21.08 33.92 6.90
N LEU A 174 21.16 35.19 7.32
CA LEU A 174 22.12 35.64 8.34
C LEU A 174 21.59 35.32 9.74
N SER A 175 20.37 35.76 10.03
CA SER A 175 19.67 35.47 11.30
C SER A 175 19.53 33.98 11.55
N LEU A 176 19.28 33.16 10.51
CA LEU A 176 19.27 31.70 10.65
C LEU A 176 20.64 31.15 11.09
N ARG A 177 21.74 31.65 10.51
CA ARG A 177 23.09 31.23 10.89
C ARG A 177 23.42 31.65 12.32
N GLU A 178 23.04 32.87 12.71
CA GLU A 178 23.23 33.37 14.07
C GLU A 178 22.46 32.52 15.10
N ALA A 179 21.17 32.25 14.86
CA ALA A 179 20.35 31.43 15.75
C ALA A 179 20.90 30.00 15.91
N LEU A 180 21.34 29.36 14.82
CA LEU A 180 21.95 28.03 14.87
C LEU A 180 23.30 28.03 15.60
N ALA A 181 24.06 29.12 15.53
CA ALA A 181 25.35 29.26 16.22
C ALA A 181 25.18 29.51 17.73
N GLU A 182 24.12 30.21 18.14
CA GLU A 182 23.84 30.48 19.55
C GLU A 182 23.36 29.21 20.28
N GLU A 183 22.32 28.55 19.76
CA GLU A 183 21.74 27.38 20.38
C GLU A 183 21.57 26.24 19.37
N PRO A 184 22.46 25.22 19.39
CA PRO A 184 22.38 24.11 18.46
C PRO A 184 21.04 23.37 18.58
N CYS A 185 20.33 23.22 17.46
CA CYS A 185 19.10 22.45 17.38
C CYS A 185 19.33 21.05 16.82
N HIS A 186 18.36 20.16 17.06
CA HIS A 186 18.36 18.79 16.55
C HIS A 186 17.51 18.66 15.28
N ALA A 187 16.45 19.47 15.21
CA ALA A 187 15.55 19.57 14.07
C ALA A 187 15.27 21.04 13.73
N LEU A 188 15.09 21.32 12.43
CA LEU A 188 14.79 22.63 11.90
C LEU A 188 13.49 22.58 11.09
N HIS A 189 12.54 23.46 11.39
CA HIS A 189 11.30 23.65 10.63
C HIS A 189 11.33 25.01 9.95
N LEU A 190 11.55 25.03 8.63
CA LEU A 190 11.61 26.24 7.83
C LEU A 190 10.23 26.54 7.22
N ILE A 191 9.70 27.72 7.52
CA ILE A 191 8.46 28.24 6.92
C ILE A 191 8.83 29.42 6.02
N ALA A 192 8.91 29.17 4.71
CA ALA A 192 9.24 30.21 3.73
C ALA A 192 8.02 31.00 3.29
N ALA A 193 8.21 32.26 2.89
CA ALA A 193 7.12 33.08 2.36
C ALA A 193 6.70 32.68 0.94
N ASP A 194 7.54 31.95 0.22
CA ASP A 194 7.32 31.43 -1.14
C ASP A 194 8.45 30.44 -1.49
N ALA A 195 8.26 29.63 -2.52
CA ALA A 195 9.26 28.80 -3.14
C ALA A 195 9.04 28.74 -4.65
N TRP A 196 10.11 28.86 -5.44
CA TRP A 196 10.03 28.82 -6.91
C TRP A 196 11.25 28.18 -7.54
N GLY A 197 11.12 27.81 -8.81
CA GLY A 197 12.18 27.22 -9.61
C GLY A 197 12.26 25.69 -9.48
N GLN A 198 13.00 25.07 -10.39
CA GLN A 198 13.15 23.61 -10.49
C GLN A 198 14.61 23.24 -10.71
N GLY A 199 15.00 22.03 -10.29
CA GLY A 199 16.40 21.57 -10.36
C GLY A 199 17.37 22.51 -9.63
N GLU A 200 18.51 22.81 -10.24
CA GLU A 200 19.53 23.70 -9.66
C GLU A 200 19.04 25.16 -9.45
N GLY A 201 17.91 25.54 -10.06
CA GLY A 201 17.30 26.86 -9.97
C GLY A 201 16.31 27.05 -8.82
N ALA A 202 16.05 26.04 -7.99
CA ALA A 202 15.11 26.16 -6.88
C ALA A 202 15.59 27.18 -5.83
N ARG A 203 14.63 27.93 -5.27
CA ARG A 203 14.84 29.01 -4.28
C ARG A 203 13.72 29.02 -3.25
N LEU A 204 14.06 29.27 -1.98
CA LEU A 204 13.14 29.55 -0.88
C LEU A 204 13.18 31.03 -0.51
N ARG A 205 12.02 31.65 -0.32
CA ARG A 205 11.92 33.03 0.16
C ARG A 205 12.08 33.10 1.68
N LEU A 206 13.34 33.07 2.11
CA LEU A 206 13.81 33.51 3.43
C LEU A 206 14.60 34.81 3.20
N GLY A 207 13.99 35.96 3.48
CA GLY A 207 14.53 37.27 3.08
C GLY A 207 14.67 37.45 1.56
N ARG A 208 15.92 37.58 1.06
CA ARG A 208 16.22 37.84 -0.37
C ARG A 208 16.17 36.63 -1.30
N GLY A 209 15.88 35.44 -0.76
CA GLY A 209 15.88 34.18 -1.50
C GLY A 209 17.14 33.34 -1.21
N LEU A 210 16.95 32.07 -0.91
CA LEU A 210 18.01 31.13 -0.53
C LEU A 210 17.94 29.88 -1.40
N ASP A 211 19.07 29.42 -1.90
CA ASP A 211 19.16 28.22 -2.73
C ASP A 211 19.72 27.01 -2.00
N VAL A 212 19.72 25.87 -2.68
CA VAL A 212 20.22 24.61 -2.11
C VAL A 212 21.66 24.77 -1.62
N ALA A 213 22.54 25.34 -2.44
CA ALA A 213 23.95 25.49 -2.09
C ALA A 213 24.16 26.45 -0.90
N GLY A 214 23.44 27.57 -0.89
CA GLY A 214 23.46 28.55 0.19
C GLY A 214 22.92 27.99 1.50
N LEU A 215 21.81 27.27 1.46
CA LEU A 215 21.26 26.60 2.65
C LEU A 215 22.18 25.49 3.14
N ALA A 216 22.67 24.63 2.23
CA ALA A 216 23.62 23.57 2.60
C ALA A 216 24.90 24.15 3.22
N GLY A 217 25.40 25.28 2.70
CA GLY A 217 26.55 25.98 3.26
C GLY A 217 26.29 26.61 4.63
N ILE A 218 25.03 26.91 4.99
CA ILE A 218 24.68 27.28 6.37
C ILE A 218 24.64 26.02 7.24
N LEU A 219 23.94 24.97 6.80
CA LEU A 219 23.64 23.82 7.65
C LEU A 219 24.81 22.83 7.83
N ALA A 220 25.82 22.87 6.96
CA ALA A 220 26.98 21.98 7.00
C ALA A 220 27.78 22.04 8.31
N ASP A 221 27.76 23.19 9.00
CA ASP A 221 28.53 23.41 10.23
C ASP A 221 27.80 22.88 11.49
N TYR A 222 26.59 22.31 11.35
CA TYR A 222 25.74 21.90 12.47
C TYR A 222 25.49 20.39 12.47
N PRO A 223 26.44 19.56 12.93
CA PRO A 223 26.37 18.10 12.84
C PRO A 223 25.29 17.44 13.72
N ASN A 224 24.73 18.18 14.69
CA ASN A 224 23.63 17.70 15.53
C ASN A 224 22.25 17.86 14.88
N LEU A 225 22.14 18.68 13.84
CA LEU A 225 20.92 18.84 13.06
C LEU A 225 20.72 17.60 12.18
N ARG A 226 19.69 16.80 12.45
CA ARG A 226 19.43 15.54 11.70
C ARG A 226 18.17 15.58 10.85
N LEU A 227 17.26 16.52 11.10
CA LEU A 227 15.98 16.64 10.41
C LEU A 227 15.71 18.09 9.97
N VAL A 228 15.42 18.28 8.69
CA VAL A 228 14.97 19.58 8.16
C VAL A 228 13.61 19.43 7.49
N THR A 229 12.62 20.18 7.96
CA THR A 229 11.26 20.21 7.39
C THR A 229 11.04 21.54 6.68
N PHE A 230 10.54 21.47 5.45
CA PHE A 230 10.26 22.62 4.59
C PHE A 230 8.76 22.80 4.43
N ALA A 231 8.26 23.96 4.81
CA ALA A 231 6.92 24.45 4.55
C ALA A 231 6.99 25.82 3.87
N ALA A 232 5.94 26.18 3.13
CA ALA A 232 5.77 27.53 2.60
C ALA A 232 4.29 27.86 2.53
N ASP A 233 3.97 29.10 2.15
CA ASP A 233 2.61 29.50 1.78
C ASP A 233 2.03 28.55 0.71
N ARG A 234 0.70 28.31 0.72
CA ARG A 234 0.05 27.38 -0.22
C ARG A 234 0.27 27.77 -1.69
N GLU A 235 0.46 29.05 -1.98
CA GLU A 235 0.71 29.53 -3.34
C GLU A 235 2.12 29.19 -3.86
N ALA A 236 3.04 28.75 -2.98
CA ALA A 236 4.38 28.35 -3.37
C ALA A 236 4.38 27.13 -4.28
N ASP A 237 5.35 27.07 -5.21
CA ASP A 237 5.54 25.91 -6.09
C ASP A 237 5.91 24.67 -5.26
N PRO A 238 5.04 23.66 -5.15
CA PRO A 238 5.30 22.47 -4.35
C PRO A 238 6.53 21.70 -4.84
N ALA A 239 6.81 21.73 -6.15
CA ALA A 239 7.97 21.04 -6.70
C ALA A 239 9.29 21.76 -6.38
N ALA A 240 9.27 23.08 -6.17
CA ALA A 240 10.43 23.82 -5.66
C ALA A 240 10.82 23.36 -4.24
N LEU A 241 9.85 23.19 -3.33
CA LEU A 241 10.11 22.66 -1.98
C LEU A 241 10.70 21.25 -2.01
N GLY A 242 10.19 20.39 -2.88
CA GLY A 242 10.73 19.04 -3.06
C GLY A 242 12.16 19.05 -3.60
N THR A 243 12.45 19.95 -4.54
CA THR A 243 13.80 20.14 -5.08
C THR A 243 14.76 20.64 -3.99
N MET A 244 14.32 21.55 -3.14
CA MET A 244 15.11 22.03 -1.99
C MET A 244 15.42 20.90 -1.00
N ALA A 245 14.42 20.09 -0.64
CA ALA A 245 14.57 18.96 0.25
C ALA A 245 15.51 17.88 -0.34
N ALA A 246 15.31 17.52 -1.60
CA ALA A 246 16.16 16.56 -2.32
C ALA A 246 17.59 17.05 -2.45
N GLY A 247 17.80 18.31 -2.85
CA GLY A 247 19.12 18.91 -3.02
C GLY A 247 19.89 19.00 -1.69
N LEU A 248 19.20 19.37 -0.60
CA LEU A 248 19.83 19.40 0.72
C LEU A 248 20.21 18.00 1.21
N HIS A 249 19.32 17.02 0.99
CA HIS A 249 19.61 15.61 1.27
C HIS A 249 20.81 15.11 0.47
N GLU A 250 20.86 15.39 -0.83
CA GLU A 250 21.99 15.02 -1.69
C GLU A 250 23.29 15.72 -1.32
N ALA A 251 23.24 16.95 -0.78
CA ALA A 251 24.43 17.67 -0.35
C ALA A 251 24.97 17.13 0.99
N LEU A 252 24.10 16.99 2.00
CA LEU A 252 24.51 16.76 3.39
C LEU A 252 24.22 15.35 3.92
N GLY A 253 23.36 14.58 3.26
CA GLY A 253 22.86 13.30 3.78
C GLY A 253 21.89 13.44 4.96
N MET A 254 21.37 14.65 5.20
CA MET A 254 20.38 14.91 6.24
C MET A 254 19.00 14.35 5.85
N THR A 255 18.20 13.95 6.83
CA THR A 255 16.80 13.61 6.60
C THR A 255 16.01 14.87 6.33
N THR A 256 15.28 14.92 5.22
CA THR A 256 14.50 16.10 4.82
C THR A 256 13.06 15.75 4.53
N VAL A 257 12.16 16.67 4.90
CA VAL A 257 10.72 16.57 4.67
C VAL A 257 10.23 17.80 3.93
N ALA A 258 9.50 17.62 2.83
CA ALA A 258 8.86 18.72 2.11
C ALA A 258 7.34 18.65 2.27
N LEU A 259 6.72 19.77 2.69
CA LEU A 259 5.29 19.93 2.96
C LEU A 259 4.66 20.90 1.95
N GLY A 260 4.65 20.52 0.67
CA GLY A 260 4.17 21.40 -0.41
C GLY A 260 2.65 21.39 -0.58
N GLY A 261 2.06 22.55 -0.83
CA GLY A 261 0.63 22.69 -1.16
C GLY A 261 -0.33 22.48 0.03
N LEU A 262 0.16 22.57 1.26
CA LEU A 262 -0.63 22.42 2.49
C LEU A 262 -0.93 23.79 3.11
N GLU A 263 -2.13 23.92 3.67
CA GLU A 263 -2.51 25.07 4.51
C GLU A 263 -1.77 25.03 5.86
N PRO A 264 -1.60 26.16 6.55
CA PRO A 264 -0.88 26.19 7.83
C PRO A 264 -1.43 25.23 8.90
N ASP A 265 -2.75 25.08 8.99
CA ASP A 265 -3.38 24.12 9.90
C ASP A 265 -3.06 22.66 9.53
N GLN A 266 -2.91 22.37 8.24
CA GLN A 266 -2.55 21.04 7.74
C GLN A 266 -1.08 20.72 8.02
N VAL A 267 -0.19 21.70 7.79
CA VAL A 267 1.23 21.62 8.19
C VAL A 267 1.36 21.33 9.68
N ALA A 268 0.59 22.03 10.52
CA ALA A 268 0.59 21.81 11.97
C ALA A 268 0.09 20.41 12.35
N ARG A 269 -1.04 19.95 11.79
CA ARG A 269 -1.61 18.62 12.04
C ARG A 269 -0.65 17.49 11.68
N PHE A 270 0.09 17.63 10.59
CA PHE A 270 1.13 16.69 10.19
C PHE A 270 2.34 16.74 11.15
N SER A 271 2.78 17.95 11.49
CA SER A 271 4.03 18.17 12.23
C SER A 271 3.97 17.71 13.68
N GLY A 272 2.81 17.81 14.36
CA GLY A 272 2.66 17.41 15.75
C GLY A 272 3.07 15.95 16.01
N PRO A 273 2.37 14.96 15.40
CA PRO A 273 2.72 13.55 15.52
C PRO A 273 4.15 13.24 15.04
N LEU A 274 4.59 13.86 13.93
CA LEU A 274 5.95 13.69 13.42
C LEU A 274 7.00 14.01 14.50
N TYR A 275 6.98 15.23 15.05
CA TYR A 275 8.01 15.63 16.01
C TYR A 275 7.88 14.90 17.35
N GLN A 276 6.67 14.52 17.74
CA GLN A 276 6.45 13.70 18.93
C GLN A 276 7.11 12.32 18.79
N ALA A 277 6.86 11.61 17.69
CA ALA A 277 7.46 10.31 17.41
C ALA A 277 8.99 10.40 17.28
N ILE A 278 9.49 11.41 16.56
CA ILE A 278 10.93 11.67 16.45
C ILE A 278 11.58 11.93 17.82
N ALA A 279 10.93 12.68 18.71
CA ALA A 279 11.44 12.94 20.06
C ALA A 279 11.44 11.69 20.96
N LEU A 280 10.52 10.75 20.72
CA LEU A 280 10.51 9.43 21.37
C LEU A 280 11.58 8.47 20.81
N GLY A 281 12.31 8.89 19.77
CA GLY A 281 13.34 8.10 19.11
C GLY A 281 12.79 7.12 18.08
N ASP A 282 11.51 7.27 17.69
CA ASP A 282 10.91 6.41 16.68
C ASP A 282 11.54 6.62 15.29
N PRO A 283 11.56 5.59 14.43
CA PRO A 283 12.02 5.71 13.06
C PRO A 283 11.28 6.81 12.28
N ALA A 284 12.02 7.63 11.55
CA ALA A 284 11.51 8.80 10.83
C ALA A 284 10.49 8.45 9.73
N ASP A 285 10.61 7.27 9.15
CA ASP A 285 9.68 6.76 8.15
C ASP A 285 8.33 6.35 8.77
N LEU A 286 8.34 5.81 9.99
CA LEU A 286 7.12 5.59 10.79
C LEU A 286 6.54 6.93 11.28
N ALA A 287 7.37 7.85 11.77
CA ALA A 287 6.93 9.16 12.23
C ALA A 287 6.25 9.99 11.10
N ILE A 288 6.75 9.88 9.87
CA ILE A 288 6.10 10.44 8.68
C ILE A 288 4.73 9.79 8.42
N THR A 289 4.61 8.49 8.69
CA THR A 289 3.35 7.76 8.52
C THR A 289 2.31 8.26 9.51
N ASP A 290 2.69 8.47 10.78
CA ASP A 290 1.80 9.04 11.80
C ASP A 290 1.32 10.44 11.42
N GLY A 291 2.23 11.30 10.94
CA GLY A 291 1.87 12.63 10.45
C GLY A 291 0.90 12.57 9.26
N ARG A 292 1.11 11.62 8.32
CA ARG A 292 0.23 11.43 7.16
C ARG A 292 -1.16 10.93 7.57
N LEU A 293 -1.25 10.02 8.55
CA LEU A 293 -2.54 9.56 9.10
C LEU A 293 -3.31 10.69 9.78
N ALA A 294 -2.62 11.55 10.52
CA ALA A 294 -3.24 12.72 11.14
C ALA A 294 -3.75 13.75 10.11
N LEU A 295 -3.04 13.89 8.99
CA LEU A 295 -3.46 14.73 7.87
C LEU A 295 -4.69 14.14 7.17
N GLU A 296 -4.69 12.84 6.89
CA GLU A 296 -5.81 12.11 6.26
C GLU A 296 -7.10 12.23 7.08
N ALA A 297 -7.02 12.06 8.41
CA ALA A 297 -8.18 12.19 9.30
C ALA A 297 -8.88 13.56 9.22
N SER A 298 -8.22 14.57 8.66
CA SER A 298 -8.78 15.92 8.46
C SER A 298 -9.39 16.17 7.08
N GLY A 299 -9.38 15.17 6.18
CA GLY A 299 -9.85 15.31 4.80
C GLY A 299 -8.90 16.10 3.90
N ALA A 300 -7.67 16.32 4.34
CA ALA A 300 -6.63 17.00 3.59
C ALA A 300 -5.97 16.05 2.56
N PRO A 301 -5.39 16.58 1.46
CA PRO A 301 -4.72 15.77 0.46
C PRO A 301 -3.49 15.05 1.07
N TRP A 302 -3.51 13.72 1.08
CA TRP A 302 -2.37 12.89 1.51
C TRP A 302 -1.26 12.87 0.45
N GLY A 303 -0.04 12.55 0.87
CA GLY A 303 1.19 12.48 0.06
C GLY A 303 1.84 13.81 -0.35
N ALA A 304 1.30 14.97 0.07
CA ALA A 304 2.05 16.22 0.10
C ALA A 304 3.33 16.16 0.96
N PRO A 305 3.35 15.44 2.11
CA PRO A 305 4.57 15.21 2.86
C PRO A 305 5.47 14.19 2.15
N ARG A 306 6.62 14.64 1.67
CA ARG A 306 7.63 13.81 0.99
C ARG A 306 8.87 13.68 1.85
N LEU A 307 9.38 12.45 2.00
CA LEU A 307 10.50 12.13 2.89
C LEU A 307 11.72 11.68 2.08
N TRP A 308 12.85 12.32 2.31
CA TRP A 308 14.16 11.84 1.89
C TRP A 308 14.96 11.40 3.11
N LEU A 309 15.49 10.18 3.05
CA LEU A 309 16.33 9.61 4.11
C LEU A 309 17.37 8.66 3.54
N VAL A 310 18.49 8.50 4.24
CA VAL A 310 19.51 7.51 3.89
C VAL A 310 19.05 6.16 4.43
N PRO A 311 18.86 5.13 3.60
CA PRO A 311 18.44 3.81 4.09
C PRO A 311 19.35 3.28 5.21
N GLY A 312 18.74 2.76 6.27
CA GLY A 312 19.45 2.31 7.48
C GLY A 312 19.69 3.42 8.52
N THR A 313 19.27 4.66 8.26
CA THR A 313 19.31 5.79 9.22
C THR A 313 17.93 6.23 9.67
N GLU A 314 16.96 5.30 9.70
CA GLU A 314 15.58 5.64 10.01
C GLU A 314 15.46 6.23 11.41
N ARG A 315 16.21 5.69 12.39
CA ARG A 315 16.32 6.31 13.71
C ARG A 315 17.32 7.47 13.65
N LEU A 316 16.82 8.69 13.85
CA LEU A 316 17.66 9.89 13.84
C LEU A 316 18.30 10.17 15.20
N PHE A 317 17.60 9.80 16.28
CA PHE A 317 17.99 10.10 17.65
C PHE A 317 17.79 8.89 18.56
N THR A 318 18.63 8.80 19.58
CA THR A 318 18.49 7.85 20.69
C THR A 318 18.27 8.66 21.97
N PRO A 319 17.04 8.72 22.52
CA PRO A 319 16.79 9.41 23.78
C PRO A 319 17.51 8.68 24.93
N LEU A 320 18.24 9.44 25.74
CA LEU A 320 18.95 8.91 26.91
C LEU A 320 18.10 9.12 28.18
N PRO A 321 18.08 8.16 29.12
CA PRO A 321 17.44 8.34 30.43
C PRO A 321 17.97 9.58 31.15
N LEU A 322 17.08 10.29 31.87
CA LEU A 322 17.38 11.55 32.57
C LEU A 322 18.38 11.44 33.73
N ASP A 323 18.93 10.26 34.03
CA ASP A 323 19.84 10.02 35.17
C ASP A 323 21.33 10.26 34.88
N ALA A 324 21.67 10.89 33.75
CA ALA A 324 23.06 11.05 33.35
C ALA A 324 23.47 12.48 33.02
N GLN A 325 23.09 13.51 33.80
CA GLN A 325 23.90 14.73 34.03
C GLN A 325 23.41 15.55 35.25
N PRO A 326 24.31 16.17 36.03
CA PRO A 326 23.92 17.10 37.09
C PRO A 326 23.28 18.38 36.50
N PRO A 327 22.35 19.03 37.21
CA PRO A 327 21.56 20.14 36.65
C PRO A 327 22.46 21.31 36.21
N PRO A 328 22.19 21.92 35.04
CA PRO A 328 22.96 23.07 34.57
C PRO A 328 22.73 24.28 35.49
N ARG A 329 23.81 24.97 35.82
CA ARG A 329 23.76 26.25 36.55
C ARG A 329 23.13 27.31 35.64
N ARG A 330 22.03 27.90 36.10
CA ARG A 330 21.46 29.11 35.50
C ARG A 330 22.32 30.32 35.87
N GLU A 331 23.15 30.79 34.94
CA GLU A 331 23.67 32.16 34.96
C GLU A 331 23.15 32.92 33.74
N GLY A 332 22.75 34.18 33.97
CA GLY A 332 21.71 34.90 33.22
C GLY A 332 21.92 35.08 31.71
N ILE A 333 20.83 34.93 30.97
CA ILE A 333 20.69 35.21 29.54
C ILE A 333 19.41 36.08 29.35
N PRO A 334 19.39 37.07 28.44
CA PRO A 334 18.20 37.88 28.14
C PRO A 334 17.09 37.05 27.49
N GLU A 335 15.83 37.41 27.74
CA GLU A 335 14.63 36.65 27.36
C GLU A 335 14.50 36.41 25.84
N THR A 336 14.63 35.15 25.41
CA THR A 336 14.00 34.60 24.21
C THR A 336 12.52 34.33 24.52
N GLU A 337 11.60 34.81 23.68
CA GLU A 337 10.15 34.57 23.87
C GLU A 337 9.81 33.09 23.65
N HIS A 338 9.69 32.34 24.75
CA HIS A 338 9.10 31.01 24.75
C HIS A 338 7.59 31.09 24.43
N LEU A 339 7.10 30.21 23.54
CA LEU A 339 5.68 30.12 23.20
C LEU A 339 4.81 29.90 24.45
N PRO A 340 3.80 30.75 24.73
CA PRO A 340 3.02 30.64 25.97
C PRO A 340 2.05 29.44 25.92
N VAL A 341 2.12 28.60 26.95
CA VAL A 341 1.12 27.57 27.24
C VAL A 341 -0.18 28.25 27.70
N GLY A 342 -1.30 27.91 27.03
CA GLY A 342 -2.55 28.67 27.05
C GLY A 342 -3.19 28.95 28.43
N THR A 343 -3.81 30.14 28.53
CA THR A 343 -4.85 30.47 29.52
C THR A 343 -6.10 30.95 28.73
N PRO A 344 -7.34 30.61 29.10
CA PRO A 344 -8.52 30.92 28.29
C PRO A 344 -8.85 32.42 28.34
N LEU A 345 -8.93 33.07 27.18
CA LEU A 345 -9.33 34.48 27.07
C LEU A 345 -10.87 34.61 27.17
N ARG A 346 -11.33 35.36 28.19
CA ARG A 346 -12.70 35.93 28.26
C ARG A 346 -12.77 37.25 27.45
N PRO A 347 -13.97 37.73 27.07
CA PRO A 347 -14.20 38.44 25.82
C PRO A 347 -13.85 39.93 25.85
N GLN A 348 -13.44 40.37 24.65
CA GLN A 348 -13.26 41.69 24.05
C GLN A 348 -13.36 42.96 24.90
N ARG A 349 -12.35 43.84 24.73
CA ARG A 349 -12.47 45.29 24.90
C ARG A 349 -11.97 46.00 23.64
N GLU A 350 -12.73 47.02 23.24
CA GLU A 350 -12.56 47.90 22.08
C GLU A 350 -11.21 48.63 22.01
N PRO A 351 -10.78 49.11 20.81
CA PRO A 351 -9.48 49.75 20.63
C PRO A 351 -9.51 51.24 21.00
N ALA A 352 -8.46 51.71 21.65
CA ALA A 352 -8.18 53.14 21.87
C ALA A 352 -7.20 53.69 20.79
N PRO A 353 -7.24 55.00 20.47
CA PRO A 353 -6.78 55.57 19.20
C PRO A 353 -5.28 55.99 19.20
N PRO A 354 -4.71 56.32 18.02
CA PRO A 354 -3.27 56.53 17.87
C PRO A 354 -2.85 58.00 18.08
N GLY A 355 -1.66 58.23 18.65
CA GLY A 355 -1.08 59.57 18.69
C GLY A 355 0.27 59.76 19.41
N ARG A 356 1.30 60.08 18.59
CA ARG A 356 2.50 60.93 18.80
C ARG A 356 3.80 60.36 19.40
N ALA A 357 4.65 59.89 18.48
CA ALA A 357 5.86 60.54 17.93
C ALA A 357 6.86 61.34 18.81
N ALA A 358 8.16 61.00 18.60
CA ALA A 358 9.41 61.81 18.55
C ALA A 358 10.50 61.09 19.36
N ARG A 359 11.77 60.91 18.96
CA ARG A 359 12.77 61.57 18.08
C ARG A 359 13.98 60.58 18.07
N ALA A 360 14.94 60.48 17.14
CA ALA A 360 15.59 61.49 16.31
C ALA A 360 16.40 60.85 15.15
N LEU A 361 16.53 61.66 14.07
CA LEU A 361 17.60 61.89 13.09
C LEU A 361 18.82 60.93 13.06
N ALA A 362 19.41 60.58 11.89
CA ALA A 362 19.83 61.52 10.84
C ALA A 362 20.15 60.88 9.47
N THR A 363 19.85 61.66 8.41
CA THR A 363 20.55 61.83 7.09
C THR A 363 20.61 60.62 6.13
N ALA A 364 19.77 60.52 5.08
CA ALA A 364 19.63 61.33 3.84
C ALA A 364 20.89 61.26 2.94
N ARG A 365 20.85 60.85 1.65
CA ARG A 365 20.08 61.39 0.51
C ARG A 365 20.06 60.36 -0.65
N ALA A 366 18.91 60.08 -1.28
CA ALA A 366 18.35 60.67 -2.52
C ALA A 366 19.17 60.33 -3.79
N PHE A 367 18.61 59.71 -4.84
CA PHE A 367 17.72 60.39 -5.81
C PHE A 367 16.76 59.47 -6.58
N VAL A 368 15.67 60.10 -7.02
CA VAL A 368 14.53 59.64 -7.82
C VAL A 368 14.83 59.76 -9.33
N VAL A 369 14.15 58.97 -10.19
CA VAL A 369 13.37 59.39 -11.40
C VAL A 369 13.07 58.19 -12.33
N ASN A 370 11.80 57.77 -12.29
CA ASN A 370 10.79 57.73 -13.37
C ASN A 370 11.00 57.04 -14.74
N THR A 371 9.86 56.47 -15.18
CA THR A 371 9.30 56.35 -16.55
C THR A 371 9.87 55.37 -17.59
N THR A 372 9.05 54.36 -17.90
CA THR A 372 8.65 53.87 -19.24
C THR A 372 9.66 53.95 -20.39
N THR A 373 10.01 52.80 -21.00
CA THR A 373 9.65 52.51 -22.41
C THR A 373 9.95 51.08 -22.84
N VAL A 374 9.11 50.62 -23.76
CA VAL A 374 9.11 49.38 -24.54
C VAL A 374 10.32 49.30 -25.47
N GLY A 375 10.88 48.10 -25.65
CA GLY A 375 11.84 47.80 -26.72
C GLY A 375 12.14 46.31 -26.82
N LYS A 376 11.56 45.65 -27.81
CA LYS A 376 11.77 44.23 -28.19
C LYS A 376 12.89 44.13 -29.25
N PRO A 377 13.26 42.94 -29.76
CA PRO A 377 14.52 42.23 -29.56
C PRO A 377 15.50 42.31 -30.76
N ALA A 378 16.73 41.83 -30.59
CA ALA A 378 17.66 41.57 -31.70
C ALA A 378 18.31 40.18 -31.59
N GLN A 379 18.37 39.53 -32.76
CA GLN A 379 18.69 38.14 -33.04
C GLN A 379 20.14 37.96 -33.50
N ARG A 380 20.61 36.69 -33.42
CA ARG A 380 21.65 36.04 -34.26
C ARG A 380 23.11 36.43 -33.99
N ALA A 381 24.13 35.59 -34.15
CA ALA A 381 24.30 34.17 -34.47
C ALA A 381 25.82 33.88 -34.42
N ARG A 382 26.23 32.64 -34.17
CA ARG A 382 27.07 31.80 -35.07
C ARG A 382 27.92 30.78 -34.31
N SER A 383 27.65 29.54 -34.70
CA SER A 383 28.50 28.34 -34.68
C SER A 383 29.85 28.53 -35.38
N GLN A 384 30.90 27.80 -34.95
CA GLN A 384 31.60 26.76 -35.75
C GLN A 384 32.82 26.11 -35.00
N PRO A 385 33.42 24.99 -35.49
CA PRO A 385 33.65 23.76 -34.71
C PRO A 385 35.14 23.30 -34.63
N ARG A 386 35.39 22.11 -34.05
CA ARG A 386 36.52 21.14 -34.24
C ARG A 386 36.36 20.05 -33.16
N GLY A 387 36.56 18.74 -33.28
CA GLY A 387 37.20 17.77 -34.18
C GLY A 387 37.62 16.57 -33.28
N PRO A 388 37.61 15.29 -33.71
CA PRO A 388 37.64 14.15 -32.80
C PRO A 388 39.07 13.68 -32.45
N LEU A 389 39.30 13.27 -31.20
CA LEU A 389 40.50 12.54 -30.78
C LEU A 389 40.09 11.30 -29.98
N LEU A 390 40.28 10.13 -30.61
CA LEU A 390 40.27 8.80 -30.00
C LEU A 390 41.65 8.52 -29.40
N GLN A 391 41.74 8.31 -28.08
CA GLN A 391 42.89 7.69 -27.40
C GLN A 391 42.41 7.04 -26.08
N PRO A 392 43.23 6.33 -25.30
CA PRO A 392 43.73 4.95 -25.43
C PRO A 392 43.02 3.98 -24.44
N ARG A 393 41.85 4.35 -23.91
CA ARG A 393 41.15 3.59 -22.84
C ARG A 393 40.52 2.27 -23.29
N LEU A 394 40.27 2.09 -24.59
CA LEU A 394 39.67 0.88 -25.14
C LEU A 394 40.64 -0.31 -25.22
N ILE A 395 41.95 -0.08 -25.27
CA ILE A 395 42.95 -1.15 -25.29
C ILE A 395 43.16 -1.73 -23.88
N ALA A 396 43.04 -0.91 -22.83
CA ALA A 396 43.14 -1.36 -21.44
C ALA A 396 41.94 -2.22 -21.00
N LEU A 397 40.75 -1.96 -21.53
CA LEU A 397 39.53 -2.70 -21.18
C LEU A 397 39.52 -4.12 -21.79
N ALA A 398 40.08 -4.29 -22.98
CA ALA A 398 40.18 -5.60 -23.64
C ALA A 398 41.17 -6.55 -22.93
N ALA A 399 42.25 -6.02 -22.34
CA ALA A 399 43.22 -6.83 -21.60
C ALA A 399 42.67 -7.31 -20.23
N ALA A 400 41.84 -6.51 -19.56
CA ALA A 400 41.25 -6.87 -18.27
C ALA A 400 40.19 -7.97 -18.39
N LEU A 401 39.41 -7.99 -19.48
CA LEU A 401 38.38 -9.01 -19.72
C LEU A 401 38.97 -10.40 -20.02
N LEU A 402 40.16 -10.47 -20.62
CA LEU A 402 40.82 -11.74 -20.93
C LEU A 402 41.37 -12.45 -19.68
N VAL A 403 41.80 -11.68 -18.66
CA VAL A 403 42.30 -12.22 -17.39
C VAL A 403 41.14 -12.76 -16.53
N LEU A 404 39.98 -12.11 -16.57
CA LEU A 404 38.79 -12.56 -15.82
C LEU A 404 38.19 -13.85 -16.39
N ALA A 405 38.24 -14.03 -17.73
CA ALA A 405 37.75 -15.24 -18.38
C ALA A 405 38.60 -16.49 -18.08
N LEU A 406 39.90 -16.33 -17.80
CA LEU A 406 40.79 -17.44 -17.43
C LEU A 406 40.63 -17.88 -15.97
N LEU A 407 40.22 -16.98 -15.08
CA LEU A 407 40.04 -17.25 -13.64
C LEU A 407 38.74 -18.00 -13.30
N VAL A 408 37.71 -17.91 -14.14
CA VAL A 408 36.41 -18.59 -13.91
C VAL A 408 36.41 -20.05 -14.36
N SER A 409 37.43 -20.50 -15.09
CA SER A 409 37.49 -21.86 -15.67
C SER A 409 38.05 -22.96 -14.75
N ARG A 410 38.36 -22.66 -13.49
CA ARG A 410 38.86 -23.65 -12.53
C ARG A 410 38.25 -23.45 -11.16
N VAL A 411 37.21 -24.23 -10.84
CA VAL A 411 37.00 -24.96 -9.57
C VAL A 411 35.57 -25.55 -9.56
N LEU A 412 35.50 -26.87 -9.76
CA LEU A 412 34.56 -27.80 -9.12
C LEU A 412 35.39 -29.07 -8.82
N PRO A 413 35.09 -29.80 -7.73
CA PRO A 413 34.29 -31.02 -7.93
C PRO A 413 33.28 -31.36 -6.81
N SER A 414 32.50 -32.40 -7.13
CA SER A 414 31.39 -33.08 -6.46
C SER A 414 31.71 -33.79 -5.13
N ASP A 415 30.67 -34.15 -4.37
CA ASP A 415 30.32 -35.56 -4.08
C ASP A 415 29.02 -35.73 -3.26
N ALA A 416 28.48 -36.95 -3.31
CA ALA A 416 27.14 -37.37 -2.93
C ALA A 416 27.07 -38.20 -1.62
N ALA A 417 25.84 -38.32 -1.10
CA ALA A 417 25.22 -39.40 -0.30
C ALA A 417 25.61 -39.59 1.20
N THR A 418 24.62 -39.58 2.12
CA THR A 418 24.02 -40.80 2.74
C THR A 418 22.97 -40.48 3.83
N GLU A 419 22.08 -41.45 4.02
CA GLU A 419 20.90 -41.54 4.90
C GLU A 419 21.15 -41.44 6.41
N GLY A 420 20.08 -41.17 7.17
CA GLY A 420 20.05 -41.30 8.63
C GLY A 420 18.65 -41.19 9.24
N GLN A 421 17.87 -42.25 9.10
CA GLN A 421 16.58 -42.50 9.76
C GLN A 421 16.74 -42.62 11.29
N ARG A 422 15.90 -41.92 12.08
CA ARG A 422 15.64 -42.23 13.50
C ARG A 422 14.18 -41.95 13.87
N ASP A 423 13.46 -43.05 14.07
CA ASP A 423 12.23 -43.11 14.88
C ASP A 423 12.55 -42.83 16.35
N ALA A 424 11.67 -42.09 17.03
CA ALA A 424 11.46 -42.20 18.47
C ALA A 424 10.02 -41.83 18.81
N ALA A 425 9.36 -42.74 19.52
CA ALA A 425 7.95 -42.77 19.81
C ALA A 425 7.60 -42.21 21.20
N ILE A 426 6.42 -41.60 21.30
CA ILE A 426 5.46 -41.53 22.43
C ILE A 426 5.76 -40.62 23.64
N ALA A 427 4.83 -39.67 23.84
CA ALA A 427 4.15 -39.46 25.12
C ALA A 427 2.72 -38.95 24.87
N ALA A 428 1.71 -39.77 25.20
CA ALA A 428 0.29 -39.46 25.12
C ALA A 428 -0.22 -38.88 26.44
N LEU A 429 -1.18 -37.94 26.37
CA LEU A 429 -1.99 -37.43 27.49
C LEU A 429 -3.47 -37.32 27.05
N PRO A 430 -4.43 -37.31 27.99
CA PRO A 430 -5.62 -38.15 27.95
C PRO A 430 -6.79 -37.60 27.13
N THR A 431 -7.54 -38.52 26.52
CA THR A 431 -8.81 -38.29 25.83
C THR A 431 -9.95 -38.02 26.82
N LEU A 432 -10.60 -36.86 26.69
CA LEU A 432 -11.94 -36.63 27.22
C LEU A 432 -12.96 -37.16 26.20
N GLN A 433 -13.80 -38.10 26.61
CA GLN A 433 -14.90 -38.62 25.79
C GLN A 433 -16.06 -37.60 25.74
N PRO A 434 -16.59 -37.26 24.55
CA PRO A 434 -17.85 -36.55 24.42
C PRO A 434 -19.03 -37.49 24.71
N VAL A 435 -19.99 -36.97 25.46
CA VAL A 435 -21.28 -37.57 25.78
C VAL A 435 -22.08 -37.81 24.49
N THR A 436 -22.54 -39.04 24.30
CA THR A 436 -23.44 -39.44 23.21
C THR A 436 -24.85 -38.91 23.44
N ALA A 437 -25.27 -37.95 22.61
CA ALA A 437 -26.68 -37.73 22.32
C ALA A 437 -26.99 -38.46 21.00
N ALA A 438 -27.90 -39.43 21.08
CA ALA A 438 -28.32 -40.25 19.95
C ALA A 438 -29.09 -39.39 18.94
N THR A 439 -28.61 -39.38 17.69
CA THR A 439 -29.40 -38.98 16.52
C THR A 439 -29.59 -40.23 15.67
N GLU A 440 -30.84 -40.55 15.40
CA GLU A 440 -31.27 -41.70 14.61
C GLU A 440 -30.52 -41.79 13.27
N ALA A 441 -29.93 -42.96 13.03
CA ALA A 441 -29.26 -43.28 11.79
C ALA A 441 -30.29 -43.49 10.67
N LEU A 442 -30.41 -42.51 9.78
CA LEU A 442 -30.95 -42.75 8.43
C LEU A 442 -29.97 -43.68 7.71
N SER A 443 -30.49 -44.82 7.25
CA SER A 443 -29.75 -45.83 6.51
C SER A 443 -29.20 -45.24 5.21
N GLY A 444 -27.87 -45.19 5.05
CA GLY A 444 -27.20 -44.70 3.84
C GLY A 444 -27.29 -45.69 2.67
N PRO A 445 -27.34 -45.22 1.41
CA PRO A 445 -27.20 -46.09 0.24
C PRO A 445 -25.75 -46.56 0.08
N ALA A 446 -25.57 -47.68 -0.61
CA ALA A 446 -24.26 -48.26 -0.94
C ALA A 446 -23.27 -47.19 -1.43
N SER A 447 -22.05 -47.19 -0.87
CA SER A 447 -21.00 -46.23 -1.23
C SER A 447 -20.68 -46.34 -2.71
N VAL A 448 -21.03 -45.30 -3.49
CA VAL A 448 -20.55 -45.14 -4.86
C VAL A 448 -19.01 -45.14 -4.82
N PRO A 449 -18.31 -45.88 -5.68
CA PRO A 449 -16.84 -45.88 -5.72
C PRO A 449 -16.27 -44.47 -5.97
N GLU A 450 -14.99 -44.26 -5.68
CA GLU A 450 -14.32 -43.00 -6.05
C GLU A 450 -14.24 -42.86 -7.58
N PRO A 451 -14.51 -41.65 -8.14
CA PRO A 451 -14.47 -41.45 -9.59
C PRO A 451 -13.04 -41.57 -10.14
N ARG A 452 -12.92 -42.05 -11.38
CA ARG A 452 -11.65 -42.14 -12.12
C ARG A 452 -11.14 -40.76 -12.57
N GLY A 453 -12.03 -39.78 -12.64
CA GLY A 453 -11.72 -38.42 -13.03
C GLY A 453 -13.00 -37.57 -13.10
N PHE A 454 -12.84 -36.32 -13.51
CA PHE A 454 -13.96 -35.38 -13.65
C PHE A 454 -13.95 -34.72 -15.03
N GLN A 455 -15.12 -34.22 -15.42
CA GLN A 455 -15.27 -33.32 -16.56
C GLN A 455 -16.15 -32.15 -16.13
N SER A 456 -15.85 -30.92 -16.57
CA SER A 456 -16.81 -29.82 -16.47
C SER A 456 -17.68 -29.80 -17.72
N TYR A 457 -18.96 -29.49 -17.57
CA TYR A 457 -19.93 -29.54 -18.67
C TYR A 457 -20.96 -28.41 -18.58
N LEU A 458 -21.40 -27.91 -19.73
CA LEU A 458 -22.49 -26.94 -19.82
C LEU A 458 -23.75 -27.64 -20.33
N VAL A 459 -24.82 -27.65 -19.53
CA VAL A 459 -26.10 -28.27 -19.88
C VAL A 459 -26.65 -27.68 -21.18
N VAL A 460 -27.10 -28.54 -22.09
CA VAL A 460 -27.78 -28.13 -23.33
C VAL A 460 -29.26 -28.48 -23.31
N ALA A 461 -30.03 -27.92 -24.25
CA ALA A 461 -31.46 -28.21 -24.34
C ALA A 461 -31.73 -29.72 -24.56
N GLY A 462 -32.61 -30.28 -23.73
CA GLY A 462 -32.95 -31.71 -23.76
C GLY A 462 -32.09 -32.58 -22.83
N ASP A 463 -31.08 -32.04 -22.17
CA ASP A 463 -30.31 -32.77 -21.17
C ASP A 463 -31.14 -33.10 -19.92
N SER A 464 -30.88 -34.29 -19.41
CA SER A 464 -31.26 -34.74 -18.07
C SER A 464 -30.03 -35.28 -17.35
N LEU A 465 -30.08 -35.40 -16.02
CA LEU A 465 -29.01 -36.05 -15.26
C LEU A 465 -28.74 -37.48 -15.76
N ALA A 466 -29.81 -38.20 -16.12
CA ALA A 466 -29.72 -39.55 -16.68
C ALA A 466 -29.00 -39.57 -18.02
N SER A 467 -29.39 -38.70 -18.96
CA SER A 467 -28.77 -38.67 -20.29
C SER A 467 -27.32 -38.19 -20.25
N ILE A 468 -26.99 -37.22 -19.39
CA ILE A 468 -25.59 -36.78 -19.21
C ILE A 468 -24.76 -37.92 -18.64
N ALA A 469 -25.26 -38.58 -17.59
CA ALA A 469 -24.54 -39.65 -16.93
C ALA A 469 -24.31 -40.84 -17.85
N GLU A 470 -25.32 -41.26 -18.62
CA GLU A 470 -25.20 -42.33 -19.61
C GLU A 470 -24.12 -42.03 -20.66
N ARG A 471 -24.13 -40.83 -21.26
CA ARG A 471 -23.14 -40.44 -22.28
C ARG A 471 -21.72 -40.38 -21.75
N SER A 472 -21.56 -39.92 -20.51
CA SER A 472 -20.24 -39.61 -19.92
C SER A 472 -19.65 -40.74 -19.07
N GLY A 473 -20.37 -41.87 -18.93
CA GLY A 473 -19.95 -42.96 -18.04
C GLY A 473 -20.00 -42.56 -16.55
N SER A 474 -20.97 -41.74 -16.16
CA SER A 474 -21.22 -41.28 -14.79
C SER A 474 -22.41 -41.99 -14.14
N ASP A 475 -22.71 -41.64 -12.89
CA ASP A 475 -23.93 -42.02 -12.17
C ASP A 475 -24.81 -40.78 -11.93
N PRO A 476 -26.13 -40.81 -12.25
CA PRO A 476 -27.00 -39.65 -12.07
C PRO A 476 -27.08 -39.14 -10.62
N GLY A 477 -26.99 -40.04 -9.64
CA GLY A 477 -27.03 -39.70 -8.21
C GLY A 477 -25.72 -39.03 -7.77
N ALA A 478 -24.58 -39.57 -8.17
CA ALA A 478 -23.27 -38.96 -7.91
C ALA A 478 -23.12 -37.60 -8.60
N LEU A 479 -23.59 -37.49 -9.85
CA LEU A 479 -23.67 -36.23 -10.60
C LEU A 479 -24.53 -35.20 -9.84
N ALA A 480 -25.70 -35.59 -9.36
CA ALA A 480 -26.58 -34.70 -8.59
C ALA A 480 -25.92 -34.25 -7.27
N ALA A 481 -25.32 -35.19 -6.53
CA ALA A 481 -24.67 -34.91 -5.26
C ALA A 481 -23.48 -33.94 -5.41
N LEU A 482 -22.60 -34.18 -6.40
CA LEU A 482 -21.43 -33.33 -6.65
C LEU A 482 -21.82 -31.89 -7.03
N ASN A 483 -22.94 -31.73 -7.74
CA ASN A 483 -23.44 -30.43 -8.18
C ASN A 483 -24.44 -29.77 -7.22
N ARG A 484 -24.62 -30.34 -6.01
CA ARG A 484 -25.54 -29.86 -4.97
C ARG A 484 -26.97 -29.67 -5.49
N LEU A 485 -27.46 -30.62 -6.28
CA LEU A 485 -28.81 -30.58 -6.86
C LEU A 485 -29.83 -31.22 -5.92
N ALA A 486 -30.98 -30.57 -5.77
CA ALA A 486 -32.11 -31.18 -5.07
C ALA A 486 -32.63 -32.44 -5.80
N PRO A 487 -33.17 -33.44 -5.08
CA PRO A 487 -33.81 -34.60 -5.69
C PRO A 487 -34.93 -34.16 -6.65
N GLY A 488 -34.84 -34.58 -7.91
CA GLY A 488 -35.82 -34.21 -8.95
C GLY A 488 -35.63 -32.82 -9.57
N ALA A 489 -34.51 -32.14 -9.31
CA ALA A 489 -34.19 -30.86 -9.96
C ALA A 489 -34.18 -31.00 -11.50
N THR A 490 -34.86 -30.07 -12.18
CA THR A 490 -34.79 -29.97 -13.65
C THR A 490 -33.53 -29.21 -14.05
N LEU A 491 -32.81 -29.70 -15.06
CA LEU A 491 -31.61 -29.03 -15.55
C LEU A 491 -31.97 -27.91 -16.53
N ARG A 492 -31.53 -26.70 -16.23
CA ARG A 492 -31.66 -25.54 -17.13
C ARG A 492 -30.52 -25.53 -18.15
N PRO A 493 -30.79 -25.32 -19.45
CA PRO A 493 -29.74 -25.05 -20.43
C PRO A 493 -28.83 -23.89 -19.98
N GLY A 494 -27.52 -24.05 -20.19
CA GLY A 494 -26.52 -23.09 -19.74
C GLY A 494 -26.11 -23.22 -18.27
N ARG A 495 -26.67 -24.18 -17.50
CA ARG A 495 -26.17 -24.47 -16.15
C ARG A 495 -24.83 -25.23 -16.26
N PRO A 496 -23.76 -24.76 -15.60
CA PRO A 496 -22.51 -25.51 -15.52
C PRO A 496 -22.63 -26.66 -14.52
N LEU A 497 -22.00 -27.79 -14.82
CA LEU A 497 -21.93 -28.99 -13.98
C LEU A 497 -20.51 -29.55 -13.96
N VAL A 498 -20.20 -30.31 -12.90
CA VAL A 498 -19.06 -31.22 -12.85
C VAL A 498 -19.57 -32.66 -12.90
N VAL A 499 -19.02 -33.45 -13.80
CA VAL A 499 -19.43 -34.83 -14.08
C VAL A 499 -18.36 -35.78 -13.54
N PRO A 500 -18.65 -36.58 -12.48
CA PRO A 500 -17.73 -37.60 -12.00
C PRO A 500 -17.74 -38.81 -12.94
N VAL A 501 -16.60 -39.22 -13.46
CA VAL A 501 -16.50 -40.31 -14.45
C VAL A 501 -16.13 -41.62 -13.77
N TYR A 502 -16.92 -42.68 -13.99
CA TYR A 502 -16.71 -44.03 -13.43
C TYR A 502 -16.35 -45.07 -14.48
N HIS A 503 -16.86 -44.91 -15.70
CA HIS A 503 -16.70 -45.82 -16.82
C HIS A 503 -16.32 -45.05 -18.08
N ASP A 504 -15.91 -45.76 -19.13
CA ASP A 504 -15.60 -45.13 -20.40
C ASP A 504 -16.86 -44.49 -20.98
N GLY A 505 -16.73 -43.26 -21.46
CA GLY A 505 -17.83 -42.47 -22.01
C GLY A 505 -17.30 -41.38 -22.95
N GLU A 506 -18.21 -40.65 -23.56
CA GLU A 506 -17.87 -39.57 -24.47
C GLU A 506 -17.23 -38.38 -23.72
N PRO A 507 -16.12 -37.81 -24.22
CA PRO A 507 -15.59 -36.56 -23.71
C PRO A 507 -16.61 -35.43 -23.89
N LEU A 508 -16.87 -34.71 -22.80
CA LEU A 508 -17.75 -33.56 -22.79
C LEU A 508 -16.93 -32.26 -22.99
N PRO A 509 -17.46 -31.27 -23.73
CA PRO A 509 -16.84 -29.96 -23.81
C PRO A 509 -16.77 -29.31 -22.43
N ALA A 510 -15.59 -28.80 -22.08
CA ALA A 510 -15.36 -28.11 -20.80
C ALA A 510 -16.33 -26.93 -20.63
N ALA A 511 -16.88 -26.77 -19.43
CA ALA A 511 -17.70 -25.63 -19.10
C ALA A 511 -16.87 -24.33 -19.17
N PRO A 512 -17.42 -23.23 -19.72
CA PRO A 512 -16.75 -21.93 -19.68
C PRO A 512 -16.71 -21.35 -18.26
N ILE A 513 -15.95 -20.28 -18.08
CA ILE A 513 -15.98 -19.48 -16.85
C ILE A 513 -17.36 -18.83 -16.70
N VAL A 514 -17.91 -18.92 -15.49
CA VAL A 514 -19.25 -18.45 -15.16
C VAL A 514 -19.14 -17.07 -14.51
N THR A 515 -19.73 -16.05 -15.12
CA THR A 515 -19.76 -14.67 -14.58
C THR A 515 -21.15 -14.26 -14.06
N ARG A 516 -22.16 -15.07 -14.37
CA ARG A 516 -23.57 -14.87 -14.02
C ARG A 516 -24.26 -16.22 -13.90
N GLY A 517 -25.11 -16.39 -12.89
CA GLY A 517 -25.96 -17.55 -12.68
C GLY A 517 -27.24 -17.51 -13.52
N ASN A 518 -28.36 -17.94 -12.96
CA ASN A 518 -29.63 -18.01 -13.68
C ASN A 518 -30.22 -16.61 -13.97
N PRO A 519 -30.26 -16.16 -15.25
CA PRO A 519 -30.78 -14.84 -15.59
C PRO A 519 -32.31 -14.74 -15.50
N GLU A 520 -33.02 -15.85 -15.26
CA GLU A 520 -34.48 -15.89 -15.15
C GLU A 520 -34.98 -15.74 -13.71
N ARG A 521 -34.05 -15.68 -12.74
CA ARG A 521 -34.37 -15.70 -11.31
C ARG A 521 -33.86 -14.42 -10.64
N PRO A 522 -34.66 -13.77 -9.77
CA PRO A 522 -34.25 -12.58 -9.04
C PRO A 522 -33.31 -12.92 -7.88
N LEU A 523 -32.32 -13.79 -8.10
CA LEU A 523 -31.32 -14.19 -7.11
C LEU A 523 -29.99 -13.51 -7.40
N VAL A 524 -29.24 -13.19 -6.35
CA VAL A 524 -27.89 -12.62 -6.45
C VAL A 524 -26.95 -13.36 -5.50
N ALA A 525 -25.85 -13.90 -6.02
CA ALA A 525 -24.88 -14.62 -5.20
C ALA A 525 -24.00 -13.62 -4.44
N LEU A 526 -23.95 -13.74 -3.11
CA LEU A 526 -22.94 -13.07 -2.30
C LEU A 526 -21.74 -13.99 -2.15
N THR A 527 -20.61 -13.59 -2.71
CA THR A 527 -19.38 -14.39 -2.66
C THR A 527 -18.25 -13.62 -2.02
N PHE A 528 -17.38 -14.32 -1.29
CA PHE A 528 -16.29 -13.74 -0.53
C PHE A 528 -14.99 -14.48 -0.80
N ASP A 529 -13.95 -13.78 -1.26
CA ASP A 529 -12.59 -14.33 -1.31
C ASP A 529 -11.90 -14.07 0.04
N ILE A 530 -11.38 -15.14 0.65
CA ILE A 530 -10.75 -15.12 1.98
C ILE A 530 -9.34 -15.71 1.90
N GLU A 531 -8.33 -14.84 1.98
CA GLU A 531 -6.95 -15.18 1.64
C GLU A 531 -5.86 -14.69 2.61
N ILE A 532 -6.15 -13.72 3.49
CA ILE A 532 -5.11 -13.03 4.31
C ILE A 532 -5.21 -13.36 5.82
N ASP A 533 -6.23 -12.83 6.51
CA ASP A 533 -6.48 -13.03 7.94
C ASP A 533 -7.97 -13.30 8.24
N ASP A 534 -8.35 -13.54 9.49
CA ASP A 534 -9.73 -13.83 9.92
C ASP A 534 -10.40 -12.66 10.67
N THR A 535 -9.71 -11.51 10.80
CA THR A 535 -10.13 -10.40 11.68
C THR A 535 -11.50 -9.83 11.32
N THR A 536 -11.90 -9.95 10.06
CA THR A 536 -13.16 -9.45 9.52
C THR A 536 -14.21 -10.55 9.30
N LEU A 537 -13.80 -11.82 9.31
CA LEU A 537 -14.68 -12.93 8.94
C LEU A 537 -15.92 -12.98 9.83
N TYR A 538 -15.73 -12.96 11.16
CA TYR A 538 -16.84 -13.06 12.08
C TYR A 538 -17.82 -11.89 11.93
N ALA A 539 -17.34 -10.69 11.62
CA ALA A 539 -18.21 -9.55 11.36
C ALA A 539 -19.03 -9.72 10.06
N LEU A 540 -18.45 -10.34 9.02
CA LEU A 540 -19.20 -10.71 7.81
C LEU A 540 -20.28 -11.75 8.15
N LEU A 541 -19.92 -12.82 8.87
CA LEU A 541 -20.84 -13.87 9.29
C LEU A 541 -21.97 -13.33 10.15
N ASP A 542 -21.67 -12.47 11.13
CA ASP A 542 -22.65 -11.83 12.01
C ASP A 542 -23.60 -10.93 11.21
N THR A 543 -23.08 -10.21 10.21
CA THR A 543 -23.92 -9.38 9.31
C THR A 543 -24.86 -10.25 8.48
N LEU A 544 -24.36 -11.34 7.91
CA LEU A 544 -25.16 -12.28 7.12
C LEU A 544 -26.26 -12.94 7.98
N ASP A 545 -25.91 -13.39 9.19
CA ASP A 545 -26.85 -13.97 10.14
C ASP A 545 -27.91 -12.96 10.58
N ALA A 546 -27.52 -11.71 10.85
CA ALA A 546 -28.44 -10.64 11.22
C ALA A 546 -29.43 -10.26 10.09
N ARG A 547 -29.14 -10.64 8.84
CA ARG A 547 -30.04 -10.47 7.69
C ARG A 547 -30.68 -11.79 7.23
N GLU A 548 -30.41 -12.89 7.92
CA GLU A 548 -30.86 -14.24 7.54
C GLU A 548 -30.46 -14.64 6.10
N VAL A 549 -29.31 -14.15 5.64
CA VAL A 549 -28.77 -14.40 4.29
C VAL A 549 -27.58 -15.35 4.40
N LYS A 550 -27.42 -16.21 3.39
CA LYS A 550 -26.24 -17.06 3.24
C LYS A 550 -25.41 -16.64 2.03
N GLY A 551 -24.13 -17.02 2.04
CA GLY A 551 -23.15 -16.62 1.04
C GLY A 551 -22.12 -17.73 0.82
N THR A 552 -21.26 -17.54 -0.17
CA THR A 552 -20.25 -18.51 -0.58
C THR A 552 -18.84 -17.95 -0.37
N PHE A 553 -18.03 -18.62 0.44
CA PHE A 553 -16.68 -18.20 0.81
C PHE A 553 -15.67 -19.04 0.04
N PHE A 554 -14.98 -18.41 -0.91
CA PHE A 554 -13.83 -18.97 -1.62
C PHE A 554 -12.59 -18.77 -0.72
N VAL A 555 -12.11 -19.85 -0.13
CA VAL A 555 -11.01 -19.80 0.85
C VAL A 555 -9.73 -20.35 0.25
N THR A 556 -8.59 -19.77 0.62
CA THR A 556 -7.32 -20.41 0.31
C THR A 556 -7.03 -21.55 1.29
N GLY A 557 -6.38 -22.62 0.83
CA GLY A 557 -6.00 -23.73 1.70
C GLY A 557 -5.05 -23.30 2.82
N SER A 558 -4.11 -22.40 2.52
CA SER A 558 -3.18 -21.85 3.51
C SER A 558 -3.89 -21.01 4.59
N TRP A 559 -4.90 -20.23 4.21
CA TRP A 559 -5.73 -19.50 5.16
C TRP A 559 -6.54 -20.46 6.04
N ALA A 560 -7.19 -21.47 5.45
CA ALA A 560 -7.98 -22.43 6.21
C ALA A 560 -7.12 -23.21 7.23
N GLN A 561 -5.89 -23.55 6.85
CA GLN A 561 -4.93 -24.20 7.76
C GLN A 561 -4.50 -23.27 8.91
N ARG A 562 -4.32 -21.98 8.63
CA ARG A 562 -3.93 -20.98 9.64
C ARG A 562 -5.08 -20.65 10.61
N TYR A 563 -6.32 -20.62 10.10
CA TYR A 563 -7.52 -20.25 10.87
C TYR A 563 -8.59 -21.35 10.80
N PRO A 564 -8.32 -22.54 11.39
CA PRO A 564 -9.20 -23.69 11.25
C PRO A 564 -10.58 -23.47 11.89
N GLU A 565 -10.65 -22.75 13.00
CA GLU A 565 -11.92 -22.42 13.65
C GLU A 565 -12.77 -21.44 12.82
N ALA A 566 -12.11 -20.51 12.12
CA ALA A 566 -12.76 -19.59 11.20
C ALA A 566 -13.37 -20.35 10.00
N ALA A 567 -12.64 -21.29 9.41
CA ALA A 567 -13.15 -22.16 8.35
C ALA A 567 -14.34 -23.02 8.81
N LYS A 568 -14.28 -23.58 10.03
CA LYS A 568 -15.41 -24.31 10.63
C LYS A 568 -16.61 -23.39 10.90
N ALA A 569 -16.38 -22.14 11.30
CA ALA A 569 -17.45 -21.17 11.54
C ALA A 569 -18.28 -20.88 10.28
N ILE A 570 -17.63 -20.76 9.11
CA ILE A 570 -18.31 -20.61 7.82
C ILE A 570 -19.33 -21.74 7.61
N VAL A 571 -18.88 -22.99 7.72
CA VAL A 571 -19.71 -24.17 7.45
C VAL A 571 -20.77 -24.38 8.53
N SER A 572 -20.40 -24.27 9.81
CA SER A 572 -21.34 -24.47 10.93
C SER A 572 -22.47 -23.43 10.99
N ARG A 573 -22.25 -22.23 10.43
CA ARG A 573 -23.29 -21.21 10.26
C ARG A 573 -24.09 -21.39 8.96
N GLY A 574 -23.85 -22.45 8.20
CA GLY A 574 -24.62 -22.80 7.00
C GLY A 574 -24.25 -22.02 5.75
N HIS A 575 -23.07 -21.38 5.72
CA HIS A 575 -22.53 -20.79 4.50
C HIS A 575 -21.85 -21.85 3.64
N GLU A 576 -21.71 -21.56 2.35
CA GLU A 576 -20.95 -22.44 1.46
C GLU A 576 -19.46 -22.11 1.55
N ILE A 577 -18.63 -23.14 1.52
CA ILE A 577 -17.19 -23.01 1.35
C ILE A 577 -16.78 -23.54 -0.03
N ALA A 578 -15.85 -22.84 -0.68
CA ALA A 578 -15.41 -23.05 -2.06
C ALA A 578 -13.89 -22.85 -2.17
N ASN A 579 -13.31 -23.29 -3.29
CA ASN A 579 -11.85 -23.37 -3.45
C ASN A 579 -11.27 -22.09 -4.06
N HIS A 580 -10.27 -21.50 -3.41
CA HIS A 580 -9.53 -20.35 -3.92
C HIS A 580 -8.02 -20.60 -4.05
N SER A 581 -7.63 -21.83 -4.40
CA SER A 581 -6.25 -22.33 -4.44
C SER A 581 -5.60 -22.44 -3.06
N LEU A 582 -4.38 -22.99 -2.99
CA LEU A 582 -3.67 -23.18 -1.73
C LEU A 582 -2.95 -21.90 -1.32
N THR A 583 -2.17 -21.32 -2.24
CA THR A 583 -1.20 -20.24 -1.97
C THR A 583 -1.51 -18.93 -2.69
N HIS A 584 -2.64 -18.87 -3.41
CA HIS A 584 -3.08 -17.74 -4.22
C HIS A 584 -2.13 -17.34 -5.37
N PRO A 585 -1.61 -18.29 -6.18
CA PRO A 585 -0.74 -17.98 -7.31
C PRO A 585 -1.53 -17.49 -8.54
N ALA A 586 -0.86 -16.78 -9.44
CA ALA A 586 -1.38 -16.53 -10.79
C ALA A 586 -1.35 -17.83 -11.62
N PHE A 587 -2.51 -18.40 -11.96
CA PHE A 587 -2.61 -19.73 -12.59
C PHE A 587 -2.01 -19.79 -14.00
N SER A 588 -1.84 -18.64 -14.67
CA SER A 588 -1.09 -18.55 -15.92
C SER A 588 0.40 -18.90 -15.78
N THR A 589 0.95 -18.95 -14.55
CA THR A 589 2.39 -19.09 -14.31
C THR A 589 2.84 -20.42 -13.71
N ILE A 590 1.92 -21.27 -13.23
CA ILE A 590 2.26 -22.45 -12.39
C ILE A 590 2.18 -23.82 -13.10
N GLY A 591 1.75 -23.84 -14.37
CA GLY A 591 1.57 -25.10 -15.12
C GLY A 591 0.45 -26.00 -14.57
N ALA A 592 0.14 -27.07 -15.29
CA ALA A 592 -1.00 -27.94 -14.97
C ALA A 592 -0.82 -28.70 -13.65
N ASP A 593 0.37 -29.28 -13.41
CA ASP A 593 0.64 -30.03 -12.18
C ASP A 593 0.59 -29.13 -10.94
N GLY A 594 1.12 -27.90 -11.05
CA GLY A 594 1.01 -26.88 -10.00
C GLY A 594 -0.45 -26.53 -9.70
N ALA A 595 -1.25 -26.28 -10.73
CA ALA A 595 -2.68 -26.00 -10.58
C ALA A 595 -3.44 -27.17 -9.92
N LEU A 596 -3.15 -28.41 -10.32
CA LEU A 596 -3.77 -29.60 -9.73
C LEU A 596 -3.39 -29.76 -8.25
N ASN A 597 -2.13 -29.50 -7.89
CA ASN A 597 -1.68 -29.54 -6.50
C ASN A 597 -2.37 -28.47 -5.64
N GLU A 598 -2.45 -27.23 -6.13
CA GLU A 598 -3.14 -26.11 -5.45
C GLU A 598 -4.61 -26.45 -5.14
N LEU A 599 -5.31 -27.08 -6.09
CA LEU A 599 -6.71 -27.49 -5.93
C LEU A 599 -6.86 -28.67 -4.98
N ALA A 600 -6.04 -29.71 -5.14
CA ALA A 600 -6.14 -30.94 -4.38
C ALA A 600 -5.80 -30.73 -2.90
N GLU A 601 -4.75 -29.95 -2.63
CA GLU A 601 -4.33 -29.69 -1.25
C GLU A 601 -5.31 -28.81 -0.50
N THR A 602 -5.89 -27.80 -1.18
CA THR A 602 -6.95 -26.96 -0.60
C THR A 602 -8.19 -27.78 -0.24
N GLU A 603 -8.63 -28.66 -1.14
CA GLU A 603 -9.74 -29.57 -0.85
C GLU A 603 -9.43 -30.46 0.36
N ARG A 604 -8.24 -31.06 0.38
CA ARG A 604 -7.82 -31.98 1.45
C ARG A 604 -7.89 -31.27 2.80
N ILE A 605 -7.26 -30.09 2.91
CA ILE A 605 -7.22 -29.28 4.12
C ILE A 605 -8.64 -28.89 4.56
N VAL A 606 -9.44 -28.30 3.66
CA VAL A 606 -10.78 -27.82 4.03
C VAL A 606 -11.69 -28.98 4.44
N ARG A 607 -11.63 -30.11 3.73
CA ARG A 607 -12.43 -31.30 4.05
C ARG A 607 -12.05 -31.92 5.38
N GLU A 608 -10.75 -31.99 5.69
CA GLU A 608 -10.27 -32.48 6.99
C GLU A 608 -10.69 -31.57 8.16
N LEU A 609 -10.67 -30.25 7.95
CA LEU A 609 -11.00 -29.29 9.00
C LEU A 609 -12.50 -29.14 9.25
N THR A 610 -13.30 -29.14 8.17
CA THR A 610 -14.71 -28.73 8.22
C THR A 610 -15.69 -29.86 7.92
N GLY A 611 -15.23 -30.98 7.34
CA GLY A 611 -16.08 -32.04 6.80
C GLY A 611 -16.79 -31.67 5.49
N ALA A 612 -16.68 -30.43 5.01
CA ALA A 612 -17.28 -29.96 3.77
C ALA A 612 -16.30 -30.07 2.59
N SER A 613 -16.82 -30.37 1.40
CA SER A 613 -16.05 -30.31 0.15
C SER A 613 -16.12 -28.90 -0.44
N THR A 614 -15.00 -28.44 -0.99
CA THR A 614 -14.91 -27.18 -1.75
C THR A 614 -15.41 -27.34 -3.20
N ARG A 615 -15.58 -28.57 -3.68
CA ARG A 615 -16.18 -28.84 -4.99
C ARG A 615 -17.67 -28.50 -5.01
N PRO A 616 -18.21 -28.12 -6.18
CA PRO A 616 -17.55 -28.02 -7.48
C PRO A 616 -17.06 -26.60 -7.81
N TYR A 617 -16.88 -25.74 -6.81
CA TYR A 617 -16.72 -24.30 -7.01
C TYR A 617 -15.26 -23.88 -6.86
N PHE A 618 -14.72 -23.25 -7.89
CA PHE A 618 -13.38 -22.67 -7.87
C PHE A 618 -13.39 -21.24 -8.39
N ARG A 619 -12.52 -20.41 -7.86
CA ARG A 619 -12.22 -19.07 -8.39
C ARG A 619 -10.73 -18.89 -8.55
N PHE A 620 -10.31 -18.48 -9.74
CA PHE A 620 -8.92 -18.17 -10.03
C PHE A 620 -8.46 -16.97 -9.18
N PRO A 621 -7.32 -17.07 -8.47
CA PRO A 621 -6.65 -15.91 -7.91
C PRO A 621 -6.48 -14.80 -8.96
N TYR A 622 -6.81 -13.56 -8.58
CA TYR A 622 -6.78 -12.39 -9.47
C TYR A 622 -7.69 -12.47 -10.71
N GLY A 623 -8.53 -13.51 -10.85
CA GLY A 623 -9.21 -13.84 -12.09
C GLY A 623 -8.28 -14.32 -13.21
N ASP A 624 -7.01 -14.61 -12.88
CA ASP A 624 -5.98 -14.99 -13.85
C ASP A 624 -6.21 -16.41 -14.35
N SER A 625 -6.66 -16.53 -15.60
CA SER A 625 -7.07 -17.79 -16.21
C SER A 625 -6.64 -17.87 -17.67
N THR A 626 -6.33 -19.08 -18.11
CA THR A 626 -6.12 -19.41 -19.52
C THR A 626 -7.07 -20.55 -19.91
N PRO A 627 -7.40 -20.74 -21.20
CA PRO A 627 -8.23 -21.87 -21.63
C PRO A 627 -7.70 -23.23 -21.15
N GLN A 628 -6.37 -23.40 -21.15
CA GLN A 628 -5.72 -24.60 -20.63
C GLN A 628 -5.97 -24.79 -19.13
N MET A 629 -5.93 -23.73 -18.33
CA MET A 629 -6.20 -23.82 -16.89
C MET A 629 -7.66 -24.08 -16.59
N VAL A 630 -8.59 -23.52 -17.38
CA VAL A 630 -10.03 -23.83 -17.27
C VAL A 630 -10.29 -25.32 -17.51
N GLU A 631 -9.63 -25.91 -18.51
CA GLU A 631 -9.71 -27.35 -18.75
C GLU A 631 -9.07 -28.16 -17.60
N THR A 632 -7.91 -27.72 -17.11
CA THR A 632 -7.18 -28.39 -16.03
C THR A 632 -8.02 -28.47 -14.74
N ILE A 633 -8.65 -27.37 -14.33
CA ILE A 633 -9.52 -27.37 -13.13
C ILE A 633 -10.78 -28.21 -13.36
N GLY A 634 -11.29 -28.27 -14.60
CA GLY A 634 -12.43 -29.11 -14.98
C GLY A 634 -12.15 -30.60 -14.73
N ARG A 635 -10.94 -31.04 -15.11
CA ARG A 635 -10.46 -32.41 -14.84
C ARG A 635 -10.24 -32.69 -13.35
N ALA A 636 -10.05 -31.66 -12.54
CA ALA A 636 -9.94 -31.77 -11.08
C ALA A 636 -11.29 -31.72 -10.35
N GLY A 637 -12.39 -31.56 -11.08
CA GLY A 637 -13.74 -31.55 -10.53
C GLY A 637 -14.27 -30.18 -10.13
N TYR A 638 -13.87 -29.13 -10.86
CA TYR A 638 -14.29 -27.75 -10.58
C TYR A 638 -14.83 -27.03 -11.82
N VAL A 639 -15.68 -26.03 -11.57
CA VAL A 639 -16.06 -24.99 -12.51
C VAL A 639 -15.52 -23.66 -11.98
N ALA A 640 -15.01 -22.80 -12.88
CA ALA A 640 -14.55 -21.47 -12.53
C ALA A 640 -15.71 -20.47 -12.46
N TYR A 641 -15.76 -19.73 -11.35
CA TYR A 641 -16.75 -18.66 -11.13
C TYR A 641 -16.04 -17.32 -10.93
N HIS A 642 -16.28 -16.40 -11.85
CA HIS A 642 -15.92 -14.99 -11.71
C HIS A 642 -17.13 -14.24 -11.14
N TRP A 643 -17.30 -12.97 -11.51
CA TRP A 643 -18.30 -12.09 -10.92
C TRP A 643 -18.91 -11.16 -11.96
N SER A 644 -20.09 -10.67 -11.64
CA SER A 644 -20.79 -9.59 -12.34
C SER A 644 -20.33 -8.21 -11.87
N ALA A 645 -19.95 -8.10 -10.59
CA ALA A 645 -19.35 -6.92 -9.97
C ALA A 645 -18.49 -7.32 -8.76
N ASP A 646 -17.37 -6.64 -8.57
CA ASP A 646 -16.50 -6.76 -7.40
C ASP A 646 -16.74 -5.61 -6.41
N ASP A 647 -16.07 -5.62 -5.25
CA ASP A 647 -16.19 -4.65 -4.16
C ASP A 647 -16.33 -3.19 -4.62
N VAL A 648 -15.63 -2.85 -5.70
CA VAL A 648 -15.53 -1.48 -6.22
C VAL A 648 -16.69 -1.11 -7.14
N ALA A 649 -17.31 -2.09 -7.79
CA ALA A 649 -18.37 -1.91 -8.76
C ALA A 649 -19.75 -2.32 -8.23
N ILE A 650 -19.87 -2.93 -7.04
CA ILE A 650 -21.16 -3.37 -6.48
C ILE A 650 -22.13 -2.19 -6.33
N ALA A 651 -21.69 -1.05 -5.79
CA ALA A 651 -22.57 0.10 -5.59
C ALA A 651 -23.16 0.59 -6.93
N ASP A 652 -22.32 0.76 -7.95
CA ASP A 652 -22.75 1.13 -9.30
C ASP A 652 -23.61 0.05 -9.95
N TRP A 653 -23.33 -1.23 -9.68
CA TRP A 653 -24.11 -2.35 -10.16
C TRP A 653 -25.51 -2.37 -9.55
N ILE A 654 -25.65 -2.10 -8.25
CA ILE A 654 -26.93 -1.95 -7.57
C ILE A 654 -27.67 -0.71 -8.10
N ALA A 655 -26.97 0.40 -8.33
CA ALA A 655 -27.59 1.59 -8.92
C ALA A 655 -28.17 1.32 -10.32
N ARG A 656 -27.49 0.52 -11.15
CA ARG A 656 -28.03 0.05 -12.43
C ARG A 656 -29.21 -0.90 -12.23
N ALA A 657 -29.13 -1.80 -11.26
CA ALA A 657 -30.23 -2.70 -10.90
C ALA A 657 -31.48 -1.93 -10.43
N ALA A 658 -31.31 -0.77 -9.80
CA ALA A 658 -32.43 0.09 -9.42
C ALA A 658 -33.18 0.68 -10.62
N ALA A 659 -32.51 0.85 -11.76
CA ALA A 659 -33.14 1.27 -13.01
C ALA A 659 -33.85 0.11 -13.72
N ASP A 660 -33.26 -1.09 -13.69
CA ASP A 660 -33.82 -2.31 -14.28
C ASP A 660 -33.39 -3.57 -13.51
N PRO A 661 -34.20 -4.04 -12.54
CA PRO A 661 -33.85 -5.19 -11.70
C PRO A 661 -33.65 -6.49 -12.49
N ALA A 662 -34.29 -6.66 -13.64
CA ALA A 662 -34.17 -7.89 -14.44
C ALA A 662 -32.73 -8.07 -15.00
N GLN A 663 -32.00 -6.96 -15.20
CA GLN A 663 -30.59 -7.03 -15.63
C GLN A 663 -29.66 -7.56 -14.54
N ALA A 664 -30.10 -7.55 -13.28
CA ALA A 664 -29.35 -8.02 -12.13
C ALA A 664 -29.60 -9.50 -11.76
N TYR A 665 -30.58 -10.16 -12.41
CA TYR A 665 -30.95 -11.55 -12.13
C TYR A 665 -29.79 -12.52 -12.33
N GLY A 666 -29.54 -13.40 -11.38
CA GLY A 666 -28.39 -14.30 -11.41
C GLY A 666 -27.05 -13.59 -11.23
N GLY A 667 -27.03 -12.35 -10.74
CA GLY A 667 -25.78 -11.63 -10.49
C GLY A 667 -24.87 -12.38 -9.52
N ILE A 668 -23.55 -12.28 -9.71
CA ILE A 668 -22.56 -12.81 -8.77
C ILE A 668 -21.72 -11.64 -8.28
N LEU A 669 -21.80 -11.33 -6.98
CA LEU A 669 -21.05 -10.25 -6.36
C LEU A 669 -19.82 -10.82 -5.68
N LEU A 670 -18.65 -10.31 -6.03
CA LEU A 670 -17.38 -10.60 -5.37
C LEU A 670 -17.09 -9.54 -4.30
N MET A 671 -16.93 -9.99 -3.07
CA MET A 671 -16.36 -9.22 -1.98
C MET A 671 -15.14 -9.94 -1.41
N HIS A 672 -14.35 -9.26 -0.57
CA HIS A 672 -13.22 -9.87 0.13
C HIS A 672 -13.40 -9.81 1.66
N GLY A 673 -12.62 -10.59 2.39
CA GLY A 673 -12.47 -10.50 3.86
C GLY A 673 -11.82 -9.21 4.34
N ARG A 674 -12.44 -8.05 4.08
CA ARG A 674 -11.89 -6.70 4.33
C ARG A 674 -12.90 -5.84 5.09
N ALA A 675 -12.38 -4.86 5.83
CA ALA A 675 -13.21 -3.94 6.60
C ALA A 675 -14.18 -3.12 5.74
N SER A 676 -13.83 -2.83 4.48
CA SER A 676 -14.73 -2.19 3.51
C SER A 676 -15.95 -3.05 3.20
N SER A 677 -15.75 -4.35 2.99
CA SER A 677 -16.83 -5.31 2.73
C SER A 677 -17.75 -5.41 3.94
N VAL A 678 -17.18 -5.53 5.15
CA VAL A 678 -17.96 -5.54 6.40
C VAL A 678 -18.83 -4.29 6.53
N ALA A 679 -18.26 -3.10 6.30
CA ALA A 679 -18.99 -1.85 6.44
C ALA A 679 -20.12 -1.70 5.41
N ALA A 680 -19.94 -2.22 4.18
CA ALA A 680 -20.90 -2.06 3.09
C ALA A 680 -21.94 -3.19 3.01
N LEU A 681 -21.62 -4.40 3.48
CA LEU A 681 -22.41 -5.61 3.26
C LEU A 681 -23.87 -5.47 3.70
N ALA A 682 -24.10 -4.93 4.90
CA ALA A 682 -25.45 -4.70 5.41
C ALA A 682 -26.26 -3.82 4.44
N GLY A 683 -25.67 -2.69 4.00
CA GLY A 683 -26.30 -1.79 3.06
C GLY A 683 -26.54 -2.41 1.68
N TYR A 684 -25.64 -3.26 1.20
CA TYR A 684 -25.82 -3.99 -0.06
C TYR A 684 -26.99 -4.98 0.04
N ILE A 685 -27.05 -5.78 1.11
CA ILE A 685 -28.15 -6.72 1.32
C ILE A 685 -29.49 -5.98 1.38
N ASP A 686 -29.57 -4.91 2.16
CA ASP A 686 -30.80 -4.14 2.36
C ASP A 686 -31.27 -3.50 1.04
N GLN A 687 -30.34 -3.00 0.21
CA GLN A 687 -30.65 -2.46 -1.11
C GLN A 687 -31.11 -3.54 -2.10
N LEU A 688 -30.45 -4.70 -2.14
CA LEU A 688 -30.85 -5.81 -3.01
C LEU A 688 -32.28 -6.26 -2.68
N LEU A 689 -32.57 -6.47 -1.38
CA LEU A 689 -33.89 -6.85 -0.91
C LEU A 689 -34.96 -5.80 -1.26
N ALA A 690 -34.64 -4.51 -1.11
CA ALA A 690 -35.54 -3.42 -1.50
C ALA A 690 -35.85 -3.40 -3.01
N LEU A 691 -34.93 -3.88 -3.83
CA LEU A 691 -35.11 -4.04 -5.28
C LEU A 691 -35.82 -5.35 -5.68
N GLY A 692 -36.22 -6.17 -4.71
CA GLY A 692 -36.81 -7.48 -4.96
C GLY A 692 -35.80 -8.54 -5.40
N LEU A 693 -34.50 -8.26 -5.27
CA LEU A 693 -33.42 -9.21 -5.52
C LEU A 693 -33.10 -9.95 -4.22
N GLN A 694 -33.03 -11.27 -4.27
CA GLN A 694 -32.76 -12.12 -3.12
C GLN A 694 -31.27 -12.48 -3.07
N PRO A 695 -30.49 -11.88 -2.16
CA PRO A 695 -29.10 -12.28 -1.94
C PRO A 695 -29.04 -13.69 -1.34
N THR A 696 -28.16 -14.54 -1.86
CA THR A 696 -28.05 -15.95 -1.45
C THR A 696 -26.69 -16.55 -1.83
N THR A 697 -26.55 -17.87 -1.67
CA THR A 697 -25.36 -18.64 -2.03
C THR A 697 -25.23 -18.82 -3.55
N LEU A 698 -24.02 -19.16 -3.99
CA LEU A 698 -23.73 -19.44 -5.39
C LEU A 698 -24.54 -20.62 -5.90
N SER A 699 -24.65 -21.72 -5.14
CA SER A 699 -25.45 -22.90 -5.55
C SER A 699 -26.90 -22.56 -5.88
N ALA A 700 -27.56 -21.77 -5.03
CA ALA A 700 -28.95 -21.36 -5.18
C ALA A 700 -29.15 -20.48 -6.42
N VAL A 701 -28.19 -19.60 -6.73
CA VAL A 701 -28.21 -18.71 -7.90
C VAL A 701 -28.04 -19.47 -9.22
N LEU A 702 -27.51 -20.70 -9.19
CA LEU A 702 -27.35 -21.53 -10.38
C LEU A 702 -28.61 -22.31 -10.75
N GLU A 703 -29.57 -22.46 -9.83
CA GLU A 703 -30.90 -23.07 -10.07
C GLU A 703 -31.80 -22.17 -10.91
#